data_AF-A0A2P6TLK5-F1
#
_entry.id   AF-A0A2P6TLK5-F1
#
_cell.length_a   1.000
_cell.length_b   1.000
_cell.length_c   1.000
_cell.angle_alpha   90.00
_cell.angle_beta   90.00
_cell.angle_gamma   90.00
#
_symmetry.space_group_name_H-M   'P 1'
#
loop_
_entity.id
_entity.type
_entity.pdbx_description
1 polymer ?
#
loop_
_entity_poly.entity_id
_entity_poly.type
_entity_poly.pdbx_seq_one_letter_code
_entity_poly.pdbx_strand_id
1 'polypeptide(L)'
;MAAAAVAPPEVQKEAEVIPWELFQQKMTKAGLSQAAQDAFKMNYEQLVAGVTGLVPDSEIEPVQQLPRLEELHAGETADLKDLLRQTAVLKLNGGLGTSMGLEKAKSLLEVKNGKTFLDLIAEQVKHTRQKFGSKVRFVLMNSFSTSDDTKSYLRKSHGDLLDEPDVELMQNMSCKVDAATLKPAQYPENPELEWCPPGHGDIYPSLLGSGMLDRLIADGITYLFVSNSDNLGATLDLDLLAYFARTDKGFLMEVCERQSSDKKGGHLARRKQDGRLMLRESAMCPDSDKDKFEDISLHKFFNTNNLWVNLRKLKATLDASGGALRLPLIKNKKTVNPRDSSTEPVFQLETAMGSAIECFDDADAVVVPRSRFAPVKTCNDLFALRSDAYRVTEESTVVLAAPTPPLIKLDDKHYKLVDQLESLAPSVPSLIECTSLTVKGPVRFEGGVAIRGDVALTNGTGKPLEPAIQLLVELRSSENEESQQVAGWALLCFCETSPALLRSTSSGHERAIAAQTFTALVRNLDIQQAAGETGEAAAPAGSEPKHDWETSGRGLCRGLLANVFQIADDEGEGEAMVEGLACIKGLLEDGVPLADLLDTLVSAAFDEAYISKREDTGLLAKMMRDAAELGILQGPEVVEGMRRVLCDLDDISVDVPKEPVYKGQVLGGLLAGGGADLAAIAEHVRTADAQPDEIQEGVDTMLVGGSGAAKTIGSLLQQLAAEKGEEATSEVWGATGLHLATFLPAGDREDEEELNKLKEQFGLQFLPEPTALVPAP
;
A
#
# COMPACT_ATOMS: atom_id res chain seq x y z
N MET A 1 -40.02 -50.28 15.65
CA MET A 1 -38.78 -49.99 14.90
C MET A 1 -39.15 -49.85 13.44
N ALA A 2 -39.27 -48.62 12.96
CA ALA A 2 -39.44 -48.30 11.55
C ALA A 2 -38.18 -47.54 11.12
N ALA A 3 -37.47 -48.08 10.14
CA ALA A 3 -36.22 -47.57 9.63
C ALA A 3 -36.47 -46.32 8.78
N ALA A 4 -35.73 -45.23 9.06
CA ALA A 4 -35.71 -44.03 8.25
C ALA A 4 -34.90 -44.27 6.98
N ALA A 5 -35.47 -43.89 5.84
CA ALA A 5 -34.84 -43.97 4.53
C ALA A 5 -33.70 -42.95 4.42
N VAL A 6 -32.53 -43.44 4.01
CA VAL A 6 -31.36 -42.64 3.66
C VAL A 6 -31.57 -42.07 2.25
N ALA A 7 -31.46 -40.75 2.10
CA ALA A 7 -31.49 -40.09 0.81
C ALA A 7 -30.32 -40.57 -0.08
N PRO A 8 -30.52 -40.71 -1.41
CA PRO A 8 -29.44 -41.16 -2.29
C PRO A 8 -28.33 -40.10 -2.35
N PRO A 9 -27.06 -40.52 -2.51
CA PRO A 9 -25.94 -39.59 -2.66
C PRO A 9 -26.12 -38.76 -3.94
N GLU A 10 -25.82 -37.46 -3.84
CA GLU A 10 -25.71 -36.56 -4.98
C GLU A 10 -24.77 -37.16 -6.02
N VAL A 11 -25.25 -37.22 -7.27
CA VAL A 11 -24.47 -37.64 -8.43
C VAL A 11 -23.38 -36.60 -8.64
N GLN A 12 -22.14 -36.95 -8.30
CA GLN A 12 -20.96 -36.20 -8.74
C GLN A 12 -21.03 -36.05 -10.26
N LYS A 13 -21.15 -34.81 -10.75
CA LYS A 13 -20.93 -34.51 -12.17
C LYS A 13 -19.55 -35.05 -12.54
N GLU A 14 -19.50 -36.01 -13.46
CA GLU A 14 -18.24 -36.42 -14.10
C GLU A 14 -17.57 -35.15 -14.64
N ALA A 15 -16.39 -34.82 -14.12
CA ALA A 15 -15.60 -33.71 -14.60
C ALA A 15 -15.25 -33.97 -16.07
N GLU A 16 -15.83 -33.18 -16.98
CA GLU A 16 -15.44 -33.16 -18.39
C GLU A 16 -13.93 -32.92 -18.42
N VAL A 17 -13.14 -33.91 -18.85
CA VAL A 17 -11.69 -33.77 -19.00
C VAL A 17 -11.46 -32.72 -20.08
N ILE A 18 -11.18 -31.49 -19.66
CA ILE A 18 -10.97 -30.39 -20.60
C ILE A 18 -9.60 -30.57 -21.26
N PRO A 19 -9.53 -30.77 -22.60
CA PRO A 19 -8.31 -31.26 -23.24
C PRO A 19 -7.24 -30.17 -23.31
N TRP A 20 -6.07 -30.44 -22.73
CA TRP A 20 -4.83 -29.66 -22.90
C TRP A 20 -4.56 -29.29 -24.38
N GLU A 21 -4.98 -30.15 -25.29
CA GLU A 21 -4.83 -30.02 -26.73
C GLU A 21 -5.42 -28.72 -27.28
N LEU A 22 -6.47 -28.15 -26.67
CA LEU A 22 -7.04 -26.87 -27.09
C LEU A 22 -6.09 -25.70 -26.82
N PHE A 23 -5.47 -25.70 -25.63
CA PHE A 23 -4.44 -24.71 -25.28
C PHE A 23 -3.21 -24.90 -26.15
N GLN A 24 -2.74 -26.14 -26.30
CA GLN A 24 -1.57 -26.46 -27.13
C GLN A 24 -1.74 -25.99 -28.57
N GLN A 25 -2.91 -26.25 -29.18
CA GLN A 25 -3.22 -25.79 -30.54
C GLN A 25 -3.24 -24.26 -30.63
N LYS A 26 -3.87 -23.57 -29.66
CA LYS A 26 -3.93 -22.11 -29.60
C LYS A 26 -2.53 -21.48 -29.47
N MET A 27 -1.72 -22.01 -28.55
CA MET A 27 -0.34 -21.56 -28.31
C MET A 27 0.59 -21.84 -29.50
N THR A 28 0.49 -23.04 -30.10
CA THR A 28 1.25 -23.39 -31.30
C THR A 28 0.90 -22.48 -32.48
N LYS A 29 -0.40 -22.20 -32.68
CA LYS A 29 -0.86 -21.28 -33.74
C LYS A 29 -0.35 -19.85 -33.54
N ALA A 30 -0.22 -19.42 -32.28
CA ALA A 30 0.37 -18.12 -31.92
C ALA A 30 1.91 -18.11 -31.93
N GLY A 31 2.57 -19.23 -32.24
CA GLY A 31 4.02 -19.31 -32.39
C GLY A 31 4.80 -19.41 -31.07
N LEU A 32 4.15 -19.78 -29.97
CA LEU A 32 4.83 -19.93 -28.67
C LEU A 32 5.79 -21.12 -28.68
N SER A 33 6.96 -20.94 -28.06
CA SER A 33 7.98 -21.98 -27.92
C SER A 33 7.48 -23.18 -27.11
N GLN A 34 8.12 -24.35 -27.29
CA GLN A 34 7.80 -25.53 -26.49
C GLN A 34 7.99 -25.28 -24.99
N ALA A 35 9.05 -24.58 -24.59
CA ALA A 35 9.30 -24.21 -23.20
C ALA A 35 8.16 -23.36 -22.59
N ALA A 36 7.60 -22.42 -23.36
CA ALA A 36 6.45 -21.63 -22.93
C ALA A 36 5.17 -22.47 -22.81
N GLN A 37 4.96 -23.39 -23.75
CA GLN A 37 3.84 -24.34 -23.70
C GLN A 37 3.95 -25.27 -22.49
N ASP A 38 5.13 -25.82 -22.21
CA ASP A 38 5.35 -26.70 -21.06
C ASP A 38 5.17 -25.97 -19.73
N ALA A 39 5.68 -24.74 -19.61
CA ALA A 39 5.46 -23.90 -18.43
C ALA A 39 3.97 -23.60 -18.20
N PHE A 40 3.24 -23.22 -19.26
CA PHE A 40 1.79 -23.00 -19.16
C PHE A 40 1.04 -24.29 -18.82
N LYS A 41 1.45 -25.43 -19.38
CA LYS A 41 0.88 -26.74 -19.08
C LYS A 41 0.98 -27.07 -17.60
N MET A 42 2.16 -26.88 -17.00
CA MET A 42 2.35 -27.13 -15.56
C MET A 42 1.45 -26.23 -14.70
N ASN A 43 1.26 -24.97 -15.09
CA ASN A 43 0.37 -24.06 -14.39
C ASN A 43 -1.10 -24.45 -14.54
N TYR A 44 -1.50 -24.86 -15.74
CA TYR A 44 -2.85 -25.34 -16.03
C TYR A 44 -3.17 -26.66 -15.29
N GLU A 45 -2.21 -27.59 -15.23
CA GLU A 45 -2.36 -28.82 -14.45
C GLU A 45 -2.52 -28.55 -12.94
N GLN A 46 -1.80 -27.56 -12.40
CA GLN A 46 -1.99 -27.10 -11.01
C GLN A 46 -3.39 -26.50 -10.80
N LEU A 47 -3.89 -25.70 -11.74
CA LEU A 47 -5.24 -25.14 -11.70
C LEU A 47 -6.30 -26.25 -11.69
N VAL A 48 -6.22 -27.20 -12.62
CA VAL A 48 -7.18 -28.31 -12.76
C VAL A 48 -7.14 -29.25 -11.56
N ALA A 49 -5.96 -29.47 -10.98
CA ALA A 49 -5.82 -30.25 -9.76
C ALA A 49 -6.37 -29.54 -8.50
N GLY A 50 -6.84 -28.29 -8.62
CA GLY A 50 -7.37 -27.51 -7.50
C GLY A 50 -6.31 -27.14 -6.48
N VAL A 51 -5.03 -27.04 -6.89
CA VAL A 51 -3.94 -26.64 -6.01
C VAL A 51 -4.23 -25.22 -5.52
N THR A 52 -4.42 -25.08 -4.20
CA THR A 52 -4.74 -23.79 -3.59
C THR A 52 -3.56 -22.83 -3.60
N GLY A 53 -2.33 -23.35 -3.69
CA GLY A 53 -1.09 -22.58 -3.57
C GLY A 53 -0.83 -22.07 -2.15
N LEU A 54 -1.67 -22.44 -1.18
CA LEU A 54 -1.53 -22.04 0.21
C LEU A 54 -0.41 -22.85 0.88
N VAL A 55 0.42 -22.15 1.64
CA VAL A 55 1.56 -22.68 2.39
C VAL A 55 1.36 -22.33 3.87
N PRO A 56 0.77 -23.24 4.66
CA PRO A 56 0.59 -23.05 6.08
C PRO A 56 1.92 -22.87 6.80
N ASP A 57 1.92 -22.05 7.86
CA ASP A 57 3.08 -21.83 8.71
C ASP A 57 3.57 -23.14 9.36
N SER A 58 2.68 -24.12 9.55
CA SER A 58 3.04 -25.46 10.03
C SER A 58 4.00 -26.22 9.10
N GLU A 59 4.04 -25.91 7.80
CA GLU A 59 4.87 -26.59 6.79
C GLU A 59 6.25 -25.93 6.58
N ILE A 60 6.46 -24.76 7.20
CA ILE A 60 7.68 -23.97 7.04
C ILE A 60 8.34 -23.66 8.38
N GLU A 61 9.61 -23.26 8.30
CA GLU A 61 10.40 -22.74 9.40
C GLU A 61 10.97 -21.36 9.01
N PRO A 62 11.03 -20.43 9.97
CA PRO A 62 11.65 -19.13 9.74
C PRO A 62 13.17 -19.27 9.52
N VAL A 63 13.70 -18.52 8.56
CA VAL A 63 15.15 -18.44 8.35
C VAL A 63 15.75 -17.49 9.38
N GLN A 64 16.62 -17.99 10.26
CA GLN A 64 17.14 -17.21 11.39
C GLN A 64 18.40 -16.40 11.06
N GLN A 65 19.26 -16.94 10.21
CA GLN A 65 20.57 -16.36 9.89
C GLN A 65 20.86 -16.53 8.40
N LEU A 66 21.46 -15.50 7.83
CA LEU A 66 21.93 -15.45 6.45
C LEU A 66 23.23 -14.63 6.42
N PRO A 67 24.13 -14.89 5.48
CA PRO A 67 25.26 -14.00 5.21
C PRO A 67 24.76 -12.59 4.90
N ARG A 68 25.51 -11.57 5.33
CA ARG A 68 25.21 -10.15 5.09
C ARG A 68 26.21 -9.56 4.12
N LEU A 69 25.74 -8.73 3.19
CA LEU A 69 26.58 -8.09 2.17
C LEU A 69 27.79 -7.36 2.79
N GLU A 70 27.56 -6.65 3.90
CA GLU A 70 28.59 -5.86 4.57
C GLU A 70 29.77 -6.71 5.11
N GLU A 71 29.58 -8.02 5.25
CA GLU A 71 30.56 -8.95 5.81
C GLU A 71 31.28 -9.78 4.75
N LEU A 72 30.84 -9.74 3.48
CA LEU A 72 31.33 -10.67 2.46
C LEU A 72 32.77 -10.39 2.02
N HIS A 73 33.12 -9.11 1.87
CA HIS A 73 34.42 -8.58 1.36
C HIS A 73 35.04 -9.44 0.25
N ALA A 74 34.21 -10.06 -0.59
CA ALA A 74 34.62 -11.13 -1.48
C ALA A 74 35.32 -10.58 -2.73
N GLY A 75 35.00 -9.33 -3.11
CA GLY A 75 35.57 -8.64 -4.25
C GLY A 75 37.00 -8.19 -4.02
N GLU A 76 37.46 -8.02 -2.78
CA GLU A 76 38.82 -7.55 -2.47
C GLU A 76 39.92 -8.52 -2.95
N THR A 77 39.59 -9.81 -3.04
CA THR A 77 40.55 -10.87 -3.40
C THR A 77 40.26 -11.53 -4.75
N ALA A 78 39.15 -11.16 -5.40
CA ALA A 78 38.69 -11.78 -6.63
C ALA A 78 39.25 -11.10 -7.90
N ASP A 79 39.40 -11.86 -8.99
CA ASP A 79 39.59 -11.29 -10.32
C ASP A 79 38.25 -10.77 -10.86
N LEU A 80 37.87 -9.57 -10.41
CA LEU A 80 36.61 -8.93 -10.78
C LEU A 80 36.48 -8.72 -12.28
N LYS A 81 37.60 -8.51 -13.00
CA LYS A 81 37.55 -8.30 -14.45
C LYS A 81 37.13 -9.57 -15.17
N ASP A 82 37.66 -10.72 -14.74
CA ASP A 82 37.27 -12.00 -15.29
C ASP A 82 35.82 -12.36 -14.96
N LEU A 83 35.41 -12.19 -13.70
CA LEU A 83 34.02 -12.43 -13.28
C LEU A 83 33.03 -11.57 -14.07
N LEU A 84 33.32 -10.28 -14.25
CA LEU A 84 32.48 -9.38 -15.04
C LEU A 84 32.37 -9.78 -16.52
N ARG A 85 33.40 -10.42 -17.10
CA ARG A 85 33.32 -10.94 -18.49
C ARG A 85 32.36 -12.12 -18.61
N GLN A 86 32.20 -12.87 -17.52
CA GLN A 86 31.29 -14.00 -17.43
C GLN A 86 29.88 -13.59 -16.95
N THR A 87 29.58 -12.29 -16.87
CA THR A 87 28.36 -11.77 -16.26
C THR A 87 27.45 -11.07 -17.26
N ALA A 88 26.16 -11.37 -17.18
CA ALA A 88 25.07 -10.61 -17.80
C ALA A 88 24.21 -9.93 -16.74
N VAL A 89 23.74 -8.72 -17.04
CA VAL A 89 22.74 -7.97 -16.27
C VAL A 89 21.45 -7.97 -17.07
N LEU A 90 20.38 -8.50 -16.49
CA LEU A 90 19.05 -8.51 -17.07
C LEU A 90 18.10 -7.64 -16.24
N LYS A 91 17.45 -6.70 -16.92
CA LYS A 91 16.42 -5.85 -16.30
C LYS A 91 15.04 -6.26 -16.79
N LEU A 92 14.12 -6.52 -15.86
CA LEU A 92 12.72 -6.76 -16.17
C LEU A 92 12.07 -5.45 -16.63
N ASN A 93 11.60 -5.42 -17.87
CA ASN A 93 11.08 -4.24 -18.56
C ASN A 93 9.77 -4.53 -19.32
N GLY A 94 9.06 -5.60 -18.95
CA GLY A 94 7.79 -5.98 -19.58
C GLY A 94 6.55 -5.25 -19.05
N GLY A 95 6.66 -4.61 -17.87
CA GLY A 95 5.55 -3.96 -17.20
C GLY A 95 5.26 -2.54 -17.70
N LEU A 96 3.97 -2.23 -17.84
CA LEU A 96 3.47 -0.88 -18.04
C LEU A 96 3.24 -0.22 -16.68
N GLY A 97 3.48 1.09 -16.57
CA GLY A 97 3.22 1.85 -15.35
C GLY A 97 1.76 2.29 -15.21
N THR A 98 0.80 1.42 -15.52
CA THR A 98 -0.63 1.78 -15.63
C THR A 98 -1.22 2.30 -14.33
N SER A 99 -0.76 1.81 -13.18
CA SER A 99 -1.19 2.31 -11.86
C SER A 99 -0.83 3.79 -11.64
N MET A 100 0.19 4.29 -12.34
CA MET A 100 0.63 5.68 -12.33
C MET A 100 0.18 6.44 -13.59
N GLY A 101 -0.74 5.88 -14.39
CA GLY A 101 -1.26 6.51 -15.61
C GLY A 101 -0.34 6.43 -16.83
N LEU A 102 0.69 5.57 -16.81
CA LEU A 102 1.63 5.47 -17.94
C LEU A 102 1.10 4.52 -19.03
N GLU A 103 1.22 4.97 -20.29
CA GLU A 103 0.85 4.19 -21.47
C GLU A 103 2.03 3.39 -22.06
N LYS A 104 3.25 3.66 -21.60
CA LYS A 104 4.51 3.08 -22.10
C LYS A 104 5.23 2.27 -21.03
N ALA A 105 6.33 1.65 -21.43
CA ALA A 105 7.26 0.98 -20.53
C ALA A 105 7.64 1.92 -19.37
N LYS A 106 7.45 1.45 -18.13
CA LYS A 106 7.70 2.26 -16.93
C LYS A 106 9.14 2.76 -16.84
N SER A 107 10.09 2.01 -17.41
CA SER A 107 11.50 2.40 -17.44
C SER A 107 11.79 3.69 -18.20
N LEU A 108 10.86 4.14 -19.05
CA LEU A 108 10.95 5.37 -19.83
C LEU A 108 10.43 6.60 -19.07
N LEU A 109 9.92 6.41 -17.86
CA LEU A 109 9.54 7.52 -16.99
C LEU A 109 10.79 8.29 -16.55
N GLU A 110 10.76 9.62 -16.68
CA GLU A 110 11.78 10.48 -16.14
C GLU A 110 11.75 10.46 -14.61
N VAL A 111 12.88 10.11 -14.00
CA VAL A 111 13.02 9.95 -12.56
C VAL A 111 13.86 11.04 -11.92
N LYS A 112 14.90 11.52 -12.60
CA LYS A 112 15.81 12.52 -12.03
C LYS A 112 16.69 13.19 -13.07
N ASN A 113 16.84 14.51 -12.98
CA ASN A 113 17.77 15.30 -13.80
C ASN A 113 17.62 15.07 -15.33
N GLY A 114 16.39 14.96 -15.85
CA GLY A 114 16.18 14.68 -17.27
C GLY A 114 16.45 13.22 -17.68
N LYS A 115 16.74 12.33 -16.73
CA LYS A 115 17.06 10.92 -16.98
C LYS A 115 15.90 10.02 -16.58
N THR A 116 15.64 9.04 -17.42
CA THR A 116 14.71 7.95 -17.17
C THR A 116 15.36 6.83 -16.35
N PHE A 117 14.58 5.86 -15.86
CA PHE A 117 15.17 4.65 -15.27
C PHE A 117 16.13 3.96 -16.25
N LEU A 118 15.72 3.87 -17.52
CA LEU A 118 16.50 3.21 -18.56
C LEU A 118 17.82 3.94 -18.83
N ASP A 119 17.84 5.27 -18.79
CA ASP A 119 19.09 6.02 -18.94
C ASP A 119 20.07 5.71 -17.81
N LEU A 120 19.59 5.72 -16.56
CA LEU A 120 20.43 5.43 -15.40
C LEU A 120 20.98 4.00 -15.46
N ILE A 121 20.14 3.03 -15.82
CA ILE A 121 20.55 1.62 -15.99
C ILE A 121 21.60 1.48 -17.10
N ALA A 122 21.37 2.09 -18.26
CA ALA A 122 22.29 2.05 -19.39
C ALA A 122 23.65 2.67 -19.04
N GLU A 123 23.64 3.81 -18.37
CA GLU A 123 24.85 4.49 -17.91
C GLU A 123 25.60 3.70 -16.82
N GLN A 124 24.92 3.05 -15.88
CA GLN A 124 25.53 2.16 -14.88
C GLN A 124 26.32 1.02 -15.54
N VAL A 125 25.72 0.38 -16.56
CA VAL A 125 26.38 -0.68 -17.32
C VAL A 125 27.60 -0.12 -18.07
N LYS A 126 27.46 1.02 -18.75
CA LYS A 126 28.56 1.65 -19.49
C LYS A 126 29.71 2.07 -18.56
N HIS A 127 29.38 2.65 -17.41
CA HIS A 127 30.35 2.99 -16.37
C HIS A 127 31.13 1.75 -15.93
N THR A 128 30.42 0.66 -15.62
CA THR A 128 31.05 -0.62 -15.21
C THR A 128 32.00 -1.15 -16.28
N ARG A 129 31.56 -1.15 -17.54
CA ARG A 129 32.40 -1.60 -18.67
C ARG A 129 33.66 -0.76 -18.83
N GLN A 130 33.53 0.56 -18.73
CA GLN A 130 34.66 1.48 -18.83
C GLN A 130 35.64 1.29 -17.67
N LYS A 131 35.14 1.26 -16.43
CA LYS A 131 35.95 1.16 -15.20
C LYS A 131 36.79 -0.12 -15.16
N PHE A 132 36.21 -1.26 -15.54
CA PHE A 132 36.88 -2.55 -15.45
C PHE A 132 37.45 -3.05 -16.78
N GLY A 133 37.20 -2.36 -17.90
CA GLY A 133 37.56 -2.82 -19.24
C GLY A 133 36.98 -4.21 -19.54
N SER A 134 35.73 -4.42 -19.14
CA SER A 134 34.97 -5.66 -19.32
C SER A 134 33.75 -5.43 -20.20
N LYS A 135 33.22 -6.49 -20.82
CA LYS A 135 32.02 -6.45 -21.66
C LYS A 135 30.87 -7.18 -20.95
N VAL A 136 30.53 -6.73 -19.75
CA VAL A 136 29.33 -7.18 -19.02
C VAL A 136 28.14 -7.09 -19.98
N ARG A 137 27.41 -8.19 -20.18
CA ARG A 137 26.29 -8.21 -21.13
C ARG A 137 25.07 -7.52 -20.54
N PHE A 138 24.34 -6.79 -21.38
CA PHE A 138 23.12 -6.12 -20.98
C PHE A 138 21.94 -6.72 -21.72
N VAL A 139 20.89 -7.06 -20.96
CA VAL A 139 19.67 -7.67 -21.47
C VAL A 139 18.46 -6.96 -20.87
N LEU A 140 17.46 -6.69 -21.69
CA LEU A 140 16.16 -6.18 -21.28
C LEU A 140 15.11 -7.23 -21.59
N MET A 141 14.39 -7.66 -20.57
CA MET A 141 13.23 -8.52 -20.76
C MET A 141 12.00 -7.66 -21.05
N ASN A 142 11.67 -7.49 -22.32
CA ASN A 142 10.56 -6.68 -22.79
C ASN A 142 9.30 -7.53 -22.96
N SER A 143 8.16 -6.86 -23.06
CA SER A 143 6.90 -7.45 -23.51
C SER A 143 6.52 -6.93 -24.89
N PHE A 144 5.50 -7.55 -25.47
CA PHE A 144 4.86 -7.07 -26.70
C PHE A 144 4.35 -5.62 -26.56
N SER A 145 4.07 -5.15 -25.33
CA SER A 145 3.67 -3.77 -25.05
C SER A 145 4.84 -2.80 -24.82
N THR A 146 6.06 -3.29 -24.58
CA THR A 146 7.20 -2.41 -24.20
C THR A 146 8.36 -2.42 -25.18
N SER A 147 8.46 -3.42 -26.07
CA SER A 147 9.58 -3.59 -27.02
C SER A 147 9.80 -2.35 -27.90
N ASP A 148 8.76 -1.88 -28.58
CA ASP A 148 8.93 -0.88 -29.64
C ASP A 148 9.30 0.49 -29.08
N ASP A 149 8.64 0.90 -27.99
CA ASP A 149 8.99 2.12 -27.27
C ASP A 149 10.41 2.05 -26.68
N THR A 150 10.78 0.92 -26.09
CA THR A 150 12.14 0.72 -25.53
C THR A 150 13.21 0.80 -26.61
N LYS A 151 13.02 0.11 -27.74
CA LYS A 151 13.94 0.17 -28.89
C LYS A 151 14.01 1.57 -29.48
N SER A 152 12.87 2.24 -29.65
CA SER A 152 12.81 3.61 -30.16
C SER A 152 13.61 4.56 -29.26
N TYR A 153 13.45 4.43 -27.94
CA TYR A 153 14.19 5.22 -26.97
C TYR A 153 15.69 4.93 -27.00
N LEU A 154 16.10 3.66 -26.97
CA LEU A 154 17.51 3.27 -27.03
C LEU A 154 18.18 3.75 -28.31
N ARG A 155 17.52 3.71 -29.48
CA ARG A 155 18.09 4.24 -30.74
C ARG A 155 18.45 5.71 -30.63
N LYS A 156 17.67 6.49 -29.87
CA LYS A 156 17.85 7.93 -29.69
C LYS A 156 18.94 8.25 -28.66
N SER A 157 18.93 7.59 -27.50
CA SER A 157 19.75 7.98 -26.34
C SER A 157 20.97 7.08 -26.11
N HIS A 158 20.90 5.80 -26.50
CA HIS A 158 21.90 4.77 -26.20
C HIS A 158 22.05 3.74 -27.33
N GLY A 159 22.19 4.22 -28.57
CA GLY A 159 22.16 3.37 -29.76
C GLY A 159 23.22 2.25 -29.78
N ASP A 160 24.35 2.48 -29.14
CA ASP A 160 25.43 1.51 -28.97
C ASP A 160 25.03 0.23 -28.21
N LEU A 161 24.02 0.32 -27.33
CA LEU A 161 23.50 -0.86 -26.61
C LEU A 161 22.63 -1.73 -27.51
N LEU A 162 21.97 -1.17 -28.53
CA LEU A 162 21.12 -1.94 -29.45
C LEU A 162 21.93 -2.82 -30.40
N ASP A 163 23.20 -2.47 -30.64
CA ASP A 163 24.11 -3.26 -31.45
C ASP A 163 24.61 -4.51 -30.70
N GLU A 164 24.28 -4.65 -29.41
CA GLU A 164 24.63 -5.84 -28.65
C GLU A 164 23.77 -7.04 -29.03
N PRO A 165 24.39 -8.22 -29.22
CA PRO A 165 23.63 -9.44 -29.42
C PRO A 165 22.76 -9.71 -28.17
N ASP A 166 21.55 -10.22 -28.39
CA ASP A 166 20.66 -10.65 -27.31
C ASP A 166 20.32 -9.53 -26.29
N VAL A 167 20.39 -8.25 -26.69
CA VAL A 167 20.00 -7.11 -25.82
C VAL A 167 18.53 -7.16 -25.41
N GLU A 168 17.68 -7.79 -26.22
CA GLU A 168 16.27 -7.97 -25.92
C GLU A 168 15.94 -9.45 -25.75
N LEU A 169 15.37 -9.77 -24.59
CA LEU A 169 14.62 -11.00 -24.35
C LEU A 169 13.13 -10.67 -24.42
N MET A 170 12.41 -11.20 -25.40
CA MET A 170 10.96 -11.05 -25.46
C MET A 170 10.31 -12.05 -24.51
N GLN A 171 9.53 -11.57 -23.54
CA GLN A 171 8.73 -12.43 -22.68
C GLN A 171 7.60 -13.11 -23.49
N ASN A 172 7.13 -14.27 -23.04
CA ASN A 172 6.01 -14.96 -23.65
C ASN A 172 4.66 -14.31 -23.31
N MET A 173 3.61 -14.86 -23.92
CA MET A 173 2.22 -14.64 -23.54
C MET A 173 1.64 -15.95 -23.01
N SER A 174 0.56 -15.85 -22.23
CA SER A 174 -0.17 -16.95 -21.62
C SER A 174 -1.64 -16.86 -22.02
N CYS A 175 -2.28 -17.99 -22.30
CA CYS A 175 -3.72 -18.02 -22.59
C CYS A 175 -4.50 -17.66 -21.32
N LYS A 176 -5.50 -16.78 -21.44
CA LYS A 176 -6.53 -16.66 -20.39
C LYS A 176 -7.39 -17.93 -20.40
N VAL A 177 -7.68 -18.46 -19.22
CA VAL A 177 -8.50 -19.65 -19.02
C VAL A 177 -9.90 -19.20 -18.64
N ASP A 178 -10.93 -19.63 -19.35
CA ASP A 178 -12.32 -19.34 -19.00
C ASP A 178 -12.65 -19.92 -17.62
N ALA A 179 -13.19 -19.10 -16.70
CA ALA A 179 -13.32 -19.51 -15.30
C ALA A 179 -14.41 -20.57 -15.07
N ALA A 180 -15.41 -20.65 -15.96
CA ALA A 180 -16.52 -21.58 -15.85
C ALA A 180 -16.21 -22.94 -16.50
N THR A 181 -15.52 -22.91 -17.63
CA THR A 181 -15.30 -24.09 -18.50
C THR A 181 -13.87 -24.62 -18.46
N LEU A 182 -12.93 -23.86 -17.88
CA LEU A 182 -11.48 -24.07 -17.93
C LEU A 182 -10.91 -24.28 -19.35
N LYS A 183 -11.65 -23.92 -20.39
CA LYS A 183 -11.20 -23.92 -21.79
C LYS A 183 -10.45 -22.61 -22.09
N PRO A 184 -9.72 -22.50 -23.22
CA PRO A 184 -9.15 -21.22 -23.61
C PRO A 184 -10.26 -20.17 -23.77
N ALA A 185 -10.11 -19.02 -23.11
CA ALA A 185 -11.05 -17.92 -23.26
C ALA A 185 -11.15 -17.48 -24.73
N GLN A 186 -12.35 -17.09 -25.15
CA GLN A 186 -12.62 -16.59 -26.50
C GLN A 186 -13.18 -15.18 -26.40
N TYR A 187 -12.65 -14.28 -27.23
CA TYR A 187 -13.13 -12.91 -27.34
C TYR A 187 -12.98 -12.44 -28.80
N PRO A 188 -13.88 -12.88 -29.70
CA PRO A 188 -13.72 -12.68 -31.14
C PRO A 188 -13.64 -11.21 -31.58
N GLU A 189 -14.22 -10.30 -30.80
CA GLU A 189 -14.19 -8.86 -31.06
C GLU A 189 -12.78 -8.27 -30.91
N ASN A 190 -11.98 -8.82 -30.01
CA ASN A 190 -10.57 -8.46 -29.84
C ASN A 190 -9.74 -9.66 -29.31
N PRO A 191 -9.24 -10.53 -30.22
CA PRO A 191 -8.53 -11.75 -29.83
C PRO A 191 -7.25 -11.53 -29.01
N GLU A 192 -6.67 -10.33 -29.01
CA GLU A 192 -5.50 -10.00 -28.17
C GLU A 192 -5.85 -10.06 -26.67
N LEU A 193 -7.11 -9.75 -26.32
CA LEU A 193 -7.60 -9.82 -24.94
C LEU A 193 -7.75 -11.26 -24.42
N GLU A 194 -7.59 -12.26 -25.28
CA GLU A 194 -7.56 -13.67 -24.87
C GLU A 194 -6.20 -14.08 -24.28
N TRP A 195 -5.22 -13.17 -24.27
CA TRP A 195 -3.86 -13.40 -23.79
C TRP A 195 -3.51 -12.48 -22.62
N CYS A 196 -2.55 -12.92 -21.81
CA CYS A 196 -2.01 -12.16 -20.69
C CYS A 196 -0.52 -12.45 -20.51
N PRO A 197 0.26 -11.58 -19.85
CA PRO A 197 1.60 -11.92 -19.40
C PRO A 197 1.59 -13.11 -18.41
N PRO A 198 2.53 -14.06 -18.45
CA PRO A 198 2.60 -15.19 -17.50
C PRO A 198 3.26 -14.86 -16.15
N GLY A 199 3.31 -13.57 -15.79
CA GLY A 199 4.13 -13.07 -14.68
C GLY A 199 5.63 -13.09 -14.99
N HIS A 200 6.44 -12.57 -14.06
CA HIS A 200 7.89 -12.44 -14.27
C HIS A 200 8.67 -13.75 -14.12
N GLY A 201 8.06 -14.81 -13.59
CA GLY A 201 8.63 -16.17 -13.63
C GLY A 201 8.82 -16.71 -15.04
N ASP A 202 8.21 -16.08 -16.04
CA ASP A 202 8.40 -16.38 -17.46
C ASP A 202 9.83 -16.13 -17.98
N ILE A 203 10.71 -15.49 -17.19
CA ILE A 203 12.12 -15.32 -17.55
C ILE A 203 12.79 -16.65 -17.93
N TYR A 204 12.50 -17.73 -17.22
CA TYR A 204 13.13 -19.03 -17.45
C TYR A 204 12.67 -19.71 -18.75
N PRO A 205 11.37 -19.89 -19.02
CA PRO A 205 10.91 -20.41 -20.30
C PRO A 205 11.23 -19.46 -21.47
N SER A 206 11.28 -18.14 -21.26
CA SER A 206 11.72 -17.20 -22.30
C SER A 206 13.21 -17.35 -22.65
N LEU A 207 14.09 -17.48 -21.65
CA LEU A 207 15.52 -17.71 -21.87
C LEU A 207 15.76 -19.03 -22.61
N LEU A 208 15.07 -20.10 -22.22
CA LEU A 208 15.18 -21.41 -22.86
C LEU A 208 14.58 -21.42 -24.27
N GLY A 209 13.32 -20.98 -24.40
CA GLY A 209 12.54 -21.04 -25.63
C GLY A 209 13.08 -20.16 -26.77
N SER A 210 13.72 -19.04 -26.43
CA SER A 210 14.41 -18.18 -27.41
C SER A 210 15.80 -18.71 -27.83
N GLY A 211 16.31 -19.74 -27.15
CA GLY A 211 17.70 -20.21 -27.27
C GLY A 211 18.74 -19.22 -26.74
N MET A 212 18.33 -18.12 -26.09
CA MET A 212 19.25 -17.13 -25.54
C MET A 212 20.09 -17.73 -24.41
N LEU A 213 19.52 -18.62 -23.59
CA LEU A 213 20.25 -19.32 -22.53
C LEU A 213 21.50 -20.02 -23.09
N ASP A 214 21.32 -20.81 -24.15
CA ASP A 214 22.42 -21.54 -24.78
C ASP A 214 23.44 -20.60 -25.43
N ARG A 215 22.99 -19.52 -26.08
CA ARG A 215 23.87 -18.51 -26.68
C ARG A 215 24.71 -17.79 -25.63
N LEU A 216 24.11 -17.38 -24.51
CA LEU A 216 24.83 -16.75 -23.40
C LEU A 216 25.89 -17.69 -22.81
N ILE A 217 25.54 -18.96 -22.58
CA ILE A 217 26.48 -19.97 -22.08
C ILE A 217 27.63 -20.22 -23.07
N ALA A 218 27.32 -20.26 -24.37
CA ALA A 218 28.31 -20.42 -25.44
C ALA A 218 29.25 -19.21 -25.56
N ASP A 219 28.74 -18.00 -25.30
CA ASP A 219 29.50 -16.74 -25.22
C ASP A 219 30.37 -16.65 -23.94
N GLY A 220 30.34 -17.66 -23.07
CA GLY A 220 31.12 -17.71 -21.83
C GLY A 220 30.47 -17.00 -20.65
N ILE A 221 29.18 -16.64 -20.74
CA ILE A 221 28.43 -16.09 -19.63
C ILE A 221 28.02 -17.22 -18.68
N THR A 222 28.38 -17.06 -17.41
CA THR A 222 28.09 -18.00 -16.33
C THR A 222 27.08 -17.40 -15.35
N TYR A 223 27.16 -16.10 -15.07
CA TYR A 223 26.38 -15.43 -14.04
C TYR A 223 25.37 -14.46 -14.66
N LEU A 224 24.14 -14.51 -14.19
CA LEU A 224 23.07 -13.60 -14.56
C LEU A 224 22.59 -12.86 -13.31
N PHE A 225 22.72 -11.54 -13.30
CA PHE A 225 22.09 -10.67 -12.31
C PHE A 225 20.77 -10.16 -12.87
N VAL A 226 19.66 -10.44 -12.19
CA VAL A 226 18.30 -10.06 -12.59
C VAL A 226 17.71 -9.10 -11.57
N SER A 227 17.06 -8.03 -12.04
CA SER A 227 16.30 -7.13 -11.16
C SER A 227 15.21 -6.35 -11.92
N ASN A 228 14.27 -5.75 -11.19
CA ASN A 228 13.25 -4.89 -11.77
C ASN A 228 13.87 -3.60 -12.34
N SER A 229 13.35 -3.09 -13.48
CA SER A 229 13.79 -1.80 -14.02
C SER A 229 13.40 -0.60 -13.15
N ASP A 230 12.33 -0.71 -12.35
CA ASP A 230 11.87 0.34 -11.45
C ASP A 230 12.54 0.32 -10.07
N ASN A 231 13.46 -0.63 -9.81
CA ASN A 231 14.33 -0.64 -8.63
C ASN A 231 15.70 -0.08 -9.00
N LEU A 232 15.93 1.20 -8.69
CA LEU A 232 17.20 1.88 -8.97
C LEU A 232 18.32 1.53 -7.98
N GLY A 233 17.97 0.93 -6.84
CA GLY A 233 18.93 0.39 -5.88
C GLY A 233 19.61 -0.89 -6.36
N ALA A 234 19.01 -1.59 -7.32
CA ALA A 234 19.52 -2.85 -7.85
C ALA A 234 20.65 -2.64 -8.87
N THR A 235 21.86 -2.40 -8.38
CA THR A 235 23.08 -2.28 -9.21
C THR A 235 23.89 -3.58 -9.18
N LEU A 236 24.77 -3.78 -10.17
CA LEU A 236 25.66 -4.94 -10.18
C LEU A 236 26.73 -4.79 -9.07
N ASP A 237 26.55 -5.53 -7.99
CA ASP A 237 27.45 -5.50 -6.83
C ASP A 237 28.60 -6.51 -7.00
N LEU A 238 29.83 -6.05 -6.77
CA LEU A 238 31.03 -6.84 -7.04
C LEU A 238 31.35 -7.83 -5.93
N ASP A 239 30.98 -7.54 -4.69
CA ASP A 239 31.12 -8.46 -3.57
C ASP A 239 30.09 -9.59 -3.67
N LEU A 240 28.85 -9.29 -4.05
CA LEU A 240 27.84 -10.32 -4.34
C LEU A 240 28.26 -11.20 -5.53
N LEU A 241 28.75 -10.61 -6.62
CA LEU A 241 29.24 -11.36 -7.77
C LEU A 241 30.39 -12.30 -7.37
N ALA A 242 31.39 -11.79 -6.63
CA ALA A 242 32.51 -12.59 -6.17
C ALA A 242 32.08 -13.68 -5.18
N TYR A 243 31.16 -13.39 -4.27
CA TYR A 243 30.57 -14.36 -3.35
C TYR A 243 29.84 -15.47 -4.10
N PHE A 244 28.97 -15.11 -5.05
CA PHE A 244 28.18 -16.06 -5.82
C PHE A 244 29.08 -16.96 -6.68
N ALA A 245 30.11 -16.38 -7.31
CA ALA A 245 31.10 -17.13 -8.07
C ALA A 245 31.91 -18.09 -7.20
N ARG A 246 32.36 -17.64 -6.03
CA ARG A 246 33.18 -18.44 -5.09
C ARG A 246 32.40 -19.60 -4.47
N THR A 247 31.13 -19.37 -4.13
CA THR A 247 30.28 -20.39 -3.51
C THR A 247 29.72 -21.39 -4.51
N ASP A 248 29.86 -21.11 -5.82
CA ASP A 248 29.31 -21.89 -6.93
C ASP A 248 27.86 -22.30 -6.64
N LYS A 249 27.00 -21.35 -6.28
CA LYS A 249 25.58 -21.64 -6.02
C LYS A 249 24.79 -21.60 -7.33
N GLY A 250 23.70 -22.35 -7.42
CA GLY A 250 22.80 -22.32 -8.58
C GLY A 250 21.98 -21.02 -8.64
N PHE A 251 21.58 -20.53 -7.48
CA PHE A 251 20.67 -19.40 -7.33
C PHE A 251 20.95 -18.67 -6.02
N LEU A 252 20.98 -17.34 -6.06
CA LEU A 252 21.13 -16.48 -4.88
C LEU A 252 20.07 -15.39 -4.90
N MET A 253 19.33 -15.26 -3.80
CA MET A 253 18.34 -14.20 -3.61
C MET A 253 18.89 -13.10 -2.70
N GLU A 254 18.86 -11.84 -3.14
CA GLU A 254 19.06 -10.73 -2.21
C GLU A 254 17.77 -10.49 -1.41
N VAL A 255 17.89 -10.44 -0.08
CA VAL A 255 16.77 -10.15 0.83
C VAL A 255 17.10 -8.93 1.68
N CYS A 256 16.10 -8.12 2.01
CA CYS A 256 16.25 -7.07 3.01
C CYS A 256 15.69 -7.53 4.36
N GLU A 257 16.17 -6.93 5.44
CA GLU A 257 15.42 -6.98 6.70
C GLU A 257 14.05 -6.33 6.50
N ARG A 258 13.03 -7.02 6.99
CA ARG A 258 11.64 -6.67 6.79
C ARG A 258 11.24 -5.54 7.72
N GLN A 259 10.57 -4.54 7.16
CA GLN A 259 10.02 -3.40 7.87
C GLN A 259 8.50 -3.52 7.97
N SER A 260 7.86 -2.73 8.83
CA SER A 260 6.40 -2.71 8.98
C SER A 260 5.64 -2.32 7.71
N SER A 261 6.30 -1.62 6.78
CA SER A 261 5.78 -1.28 5.44
C SER A 261 5.77 -2.46 4.47
N ASP A 262 6.53 -3.52 4.75
CA ASP A 262 6.71 -4.70 3.87
C ASP A 262 5.57 -5.72 4.08
N LYS A 263 4.33 -5.25 3.89
CA LYS A 263 3.11 -6.04 4.01
C LYS A 263 2.74 -6.78 2.72
N LYS A 264 3.07 -6.19 1.57
CA LYS A 264 2.81 -6.75 0.22
C LYS A 264 4.10 -7.30 -0.38
N GLY A 265 4.09 -8.58 -0.75
CA GLY A 265 5.23 -9.32 -1.32
C GLY A 265 5.46 -10.63 -0.57
N GLY A 266 6.67 -11.17 -0.66
CA GLY A 266 7.00 -12.47 -0.09
C GLY A 266 8.19 -12.43 0.87
N HIS A 267 8.09 -13.25 1.92
CA HIS A 267 9.19 -13.48 2.85
C HIS A 267 9.88 -14.82 2.56
N LEU A 268 11.16 -14.89 2.88
CA LEU A 268 11.92 -16.12 2.80
C LEU A 268 11.52 -17.07 3.95
N ALA A 269 11.41 -18.35 3.64
CA ALA A 269 11.19 -19.41 4.60
C ALA A 269 11.99 -20.65 4.24
N ARG A 270 12.04 -21.64 5.14
CA ARG A 270 12.58 -22.96 4.87
C ARG A 270 11.45 -23.98 4.91
N ARG A 271 11.30 -24.79 3.86
CA ARG A 271 10.30 -25.86 3.84
C ARG A 271 10.74 -27.00 4.75
N LYS A 272 9.86 -27.47 5.64
CA LYS A 272 10.18 -28.56 6.59
C LYS A 272 10.43 -29.90 5.92
N GLN A 273 9.72 -30.16 4.82
CA GLN A 273 9.72 -31.46 4.15
C GLN A 273 11.11 -31.86 3.62
N ASP A 274 11.85 -30.91 3.07
CA ASP A 274 13.13 -31.15 2.40
C ASP A 274 14.25 -30.18 2.82
N GLY A 275 13.94 -29.23 3.71
CA GLY A 275 14.90 -28.25 4.22
C GLY A 275 15.30 -27.17 3.19
N ARG A 276 14.66 -27.11 2.02
CA ARG A 276 14.99 -26.13 0.98
C ARG A 276 14.46 -24.74 1.34
N LEU A 277 15.13 -23.71 0.83
CA LEU A 277 14.61 -22.35 0.88
C LEU A 277 13.39 -22.22 -0.03
N MET A 278 12.43 -21.42 0.40
CA MET A 278 11.24 -21.10 -0.37
C MET A 278 10.79 -19.66 -0.18
N LEU A 279 10.03 -19.16 -1.14
CA LEU A 279 9.43 -17.83 -1.09
C LEU A 279 7.95 -17.98 -0.78
N ARG A 280 7.49 -17.47 0.36
CA ARG A 280 6.06 -17.43 0.69
C ARG A 280 5.53 -16.03 0.42
N GLU A 281 4.79 -15.87 -0.66
CA GLU A 281 4.05 -14.64 -1.00
C GLU A 281 2.82 -14.47 -0.11
N SER A 282 2.32 -13.25 0.03
CA SER A 282 1.10 -12.97 0.81
C SER A 282 -0.11 -13.76 0.33
N ALA A 283 -0.23 -13.96 -1.00
CA ALA A 283 -1.31 -14.75 -1.61
C ALA A 283 -1.19 -16.27 -1.33
N MET A 284 -0.03 -16.73 -0.87
CA MET A 284 0.20 -18.12 -0.46
C MET A 284 -0.07 -18.32 1.04
N CYS A 285 -0.38 -17.27 1.80
CA CYS A 285 -0.66 -17.39 3.22
C CYS A 285 -2.13 -17.76 3.47
N PRO A 286 -2.45 -18.85 4.18
CA PRO A 286 -3.80 -19.06 4.69
C PRO A 286 -4.26 -17.90 5.57
N ASP A 287 -5.55 -17.59 5.58
CA ASP A 287 -6.11 -16.52 6.40
C ASP A 287 -5.81 -16.70 7.89
N SER A 288 -5.80 -17.95 8.37
CA SER A 288 -5.48 -18.31 9.76
C SER A 288 -4.03 -18.05 10.17
N ASP A 289 -3.11 -17.86 9.22
CA ASP A 289 -1.69 -17.63 9.47
C ASP A 289 -1.26 -16.17 9.20
N LYS A 290 -2.20 -15.26 8.89
CA LYS A 290 -1.91 -13.85 8.55
C LYS A 290 -1.09 -13.14 9.61
N ASP A 291 -1.43 -13.31 10.90
CA ASP A 291 -0.71 -12.64 11.98
C ASP A 291 0.76 -13.07 12.03
N LYS A 292 1.04 -14.35 11.79
CA LYS A 292 2.40 -14.87 11.69
C LYS A 292 3.09 -14.39 10.42
N PHE A 293 2.38 -14.35 9.30
CA PHE A 293 2.91 -13.81 8.06
C PHE A 293 3.32 -12.35 8.22
N GLU A 294 2.55 -11.54 8.93
CA GLU A 294 2.85 -10.12 9.19
C GLU A 294 3.88 -9.90 10.31
N ASP A 295 4.17 -10.92 11.11
CA ASP A 295 5.22 -10.86 12.13
C ASP A 295 6.62 -10.79 11.51
N ILE A 296 7.12 -9.56 11.38
CA ILE A 296 8.46 -9.23 10.88
C ILE A 296 9.59 -9.74 11.80
N SER A 297 9.30 -10.06 13.07
CA SER A 297 10.30 -10.62 13.99
C SER A 297 10.46 -12.13 13.80
N LEU A 298 9.39 -12.81 13.35
CA LEU A 298 9.38 -14.23 13.00
C LEU A 298 9.97 -14.45 11.61
N HIS A 299 9.34 -13.85 10.60
CA HIS A 299 9.74 -13.95 9.18
C HIS A 299 10.45 -12.68 8.74
N LYS A 300 11.76 -12.62 9.08
CA LYS A 300 12.61 -11.41 9.07
C LYS A 300 13.07 -10.92 7.71
N PHE A 301 13.04 -11.79 6.69
CA PHE A 301 13.73 -11.53 5.43
C PHE A 301 12.73 -11.39 4.28
N PHE A 302 12.73 -10.22 3.66
CA PHE A 302 11.84 -9.85 2.57
C PHE A 302 12.56 -9.93 1.22
N ASN A 303 11.93 -10.54 0.22
CA ASN A 303 12.49 -10.68 -1.12
C ASN A 303 12.58 -9.32 -1.83
N THR A 304 13.77 -8.95 -2.31
CA THR A 304 13.98 -7.71 -3.08
C THR A 304 13.66 -7.86 -4.57
N ASN A 305 13.51 -9.11 -5.04
CA ASN A 305 13.48 -9.49 -6.44
C ASN A 305 14.79 -9.18 -7.20
N ASN A 306 15.91 -8.94 -6.49
CA ASN A 306 17.25 -8.95 -7.07
C ASN A 306 17.83 -10.36 -6.93
N LEU A 307 18.10 -11.01 -8.06
CA LEU A 307 18.44 -12.43 -8.11
C LEU A 307 19.74 -12.65 -8.88
N TRP A 308 20.52 -13.62 -8.44
CA TRP A 308 21.69 -14.10 -9.17
C TRP A 308 21.47 -15.55 -9.56
N VAL A 309 21.74 -15.86 -10.83
CA VAL A 309 21.50 -17.18 -11.39
C VAL A 309 22.75 -17.67 -12.11
N ASN A 310 23.17 -18.90 -11.81
CA ASN A 310 24.21 -19.57 -12.56
C ASN A 310 23.57 -20.23 -13.79
N LEU A 311 23.89 -19.72 -14.98
CA LEU A 311 23.22 -20.12 -16.22
C LEU A 311 23.43 -21.60 -16.56
N ARG A 312 24.60 -22.16 -16.25
CA ARG A 312 24.88 -23.58 -16.50
C ARG A 312 24.06 -24.48 -15.58
N LYS A 313 23.92 -24.08 -14.31
CA LYS A 313 23.09 -24.80 -13.35
C LYS A 313 21.60 -24.65 -13.66
N LEU A 314 21.16 -23.45 -14.05
CA LEU A 314 19.81 -23.21 -14.55
C LEU A 314 19.48 -24.14 -15.74
N LYS A 315 20.39 -24.25 -16.72
CA LYS A 315 20.20 -25.15 -17.87
C LYS A 315 20.04 -26.60 -17.42
N ALA A 316 20.89 -27.07 -16.51
CA ALA A 316 20.80 -28.43 -15.96
C ALA A 316 19.47 -28.66 -15.20
N THR A 317 19.03 -27.69 -14.39
CA THR A 317 17.75 -27.76 -13.65
C THR A 317 16.55 -27.79 -14.62
N LEU A 318 16.57 -26.97 -15.67
CA LEU A 318 15.53 -26.97 -16.70
C LEU A 318 15.49 -28.31 -17.45
N ASP A 319 16.64 -28.84 -17.87
CA ASP A 319 16.74 -30.13 -18.56
C ASP A 319 16.22 -31.28 -17.69
N ALA A 320 16.59 -31.29 -16.40
CA ALA A 320 16.11 -32.28 -15.44
C ALA A 320 14.60 -32.18 -15.17
N SER A 321 14.02 -31.00 -15.36
CA SER A 321 12.58 -30.74 -15.18
C SER A 321 11.77 -30.83 -16.48
N GLY A 322 12.36 -31.36 -17.56
CA GLY A 322 11.66 -31.50 -18.84
C GLY A 322 11.41 -30.18 -19.58
N GLY A 323 12.20 -29.14 -19.31
CA GLY A 323 12.16 -27.84 -19.99
C GLY A 323 11.38 -26.74 -19.27
N ALA A 324 10.74 -27.03 -18.14
CA ALA A 324 9.99 -26.04 -17.36
C ALA A 324 10.23 -26.22 -15.85
N LEU A 325 10.46 -25.10 -15.15
CA LEU A 325 10.61 -25.12 -13.69
C LEU A 325 9.24 -25.26 -13.03
N ARG A 326 9.16 -26.07 -11.98
CA ARG A 326 7.95 -26.22 -11.17
C ARG A 326 7.83 -25.07 -10.19
N LEU A 327 7.30 -23.95 -10.66
CA LEU A 327 7.01 -22.77 -9.85
C LEU A 327 5.59 -22.84 -9.26
N PRO A 328 5.37 -22.31 -8.05
CA PRO A 328 4.03 -22.17 -7.48
C PRO A 328 3.13 -21.30 -8.38
N LEU A 329 1.92 -21.77 -8.64
CA LEU A 329 0.91 -21.06 -9.42
C LEU A 329 0.39 -19.84 -8.64
N ILE A 330 0.38 -18.68 -9.31
CA ILE A 330 -0.39 -17.51 -8.91
C ILE A 330 -1.64 -17.45 -9.80
N LYS A 331 -2.82 -17.62 -9.20
CA LYS A 331 -4.12 -17.63 -9.89
C LYS A 331 -4.84 -16.30 -9.71
N ASN A 332 -4.88 -15.49 -10.76
CA ASN A 332 -5.58 -14.19 -10.76
C ASN A 332 -6.95 -14.30 -11.46
N LYS A 333 -8.04 -14.07 -10.73
CA LYS A 333 -9.39 -13.96 -11.31
C LYS A 333 -9.59 -12.54 -11.87
N LYS A 334 -9.94 -12.44 -13.15
CA LYS A 334 -10.18 -11.20 -13.89
C LYS A 334 -11.37 -11.40 -14.84
N THR A 335 -11.70 -10.38 -15.61
CA THR A 335 -12.60 -10.48 -16.78
C THR A 335 -11.77 -10.55 -18.06
N VAL A 336 -12.31 -11.15 -19.13
CA VAL A 336 -11.58 -11.26 -20.40
C VAL A 336 -11.24 -9.86 -20.95
N ASN A 337 -12.16 -8.91 -20.85
CA ASN A 337 -11.89 -7.50 -21.06
C ASN A 337 -11.72 -6.78 -19.70
N PRO A 338 -10.49 -6.37 -19.32
CA PRO A 338 -10.25 -5.74 -18.02
C PRO A 338 -10.91 -4.36 -17.86
N ARG A 339 -11.43 -3.77 -18.95
CA ARG A 339 -12.15 -2.49 -18.93
C ARG A 339 -13.67 -2.63 -18.90
N ASP A 340 -14.17 -3.86 -18.93
CA ASP A 340 -15.59 -4.17 -18.93
C ASP A 340 -15.87 -5.34 -17.98
N SER A 341 -16.43 -4.99 -16.82
CA SER A 341 -16.75 -5.94 -15.76
C SER A 341 -17.87 -6.92 -16.11
N SER A 342 -18.64 -6.66 -17.18
CA SER A 342 -19.71 -7.55 -17.65
C SER A 342 -19.21 -8.72 -18.49
N THR A 343 -17.96 -8.66 -18.96
CA THR A 343 -17.38 -9.72 -19.80
C THR A 343 -16.99 -10.96 -19.01
N GLU A 344 -16.83 -12.08 -19.71
CA GLU A 344 -16.65 -13.40 -19.11
C GLU A 344 -15.49 -13.43 -18.09
N PRO A 345 -15.73 -13.99 -16.88
CA PRO A 345 -14.66 -14.20 -15.92
C PRO A 345 -13.62 -15.20 -16.43
N VAL A 346 -12.35 -14.89 -16.19
CA VAL A 346 -11.20 -15.68 -16.63
C VAL A 346 -10.16 -15.79 -15.51
N PHE A 347 -9.37 -16.86 -15.56
CA PHE A 347 -8.14 -17.00 -14.78
C PHE A 347 -6.93 -16.63 -15.64
N GLN A 348 -6.07 -15.78 -15.06
CA GLN A 348 -4.72 -15.53 -15.54
C GLN A 348 -3.77 -16.35 -14.65
N LEU A 349 -2.94 -17.18 -15.30
CA LEU A 349 -2.01 -18.08 -14.63
C LEU A 349 -0.62 -17.48 -14.70
N GLU A 350 -0.08 -17.10 -13.55
CA GLU A 350 1.19 -16.41 -13.41
C GLU A 350 2.14 -17.18 -12.50
N THR A 351 3.43 -16.84 -12.58
CA THR A 351 4.46 -17.33 -11.66
C THR A 351 5.42 -16.21 -11.29
N ALA A 352 6.04 -16.33 -10.11
CA ALA A 352 7.06 -15.40 -9.64
C ALA A 352 8.47 -15.95 -9.86
N MET A 353 9.37 -15.13 -10.40
CA MET A 353 10.75 -15.54 -10.65
C MET A 353 11.51 -15.92 -9.37
N GLY A 354 11.23 -15.25 -8.24
CA GLY A 354 11.87 -15.54 -6.96
C GLY A 354 11.57 -16.93 -6.42
N SER A 355 10.43 -17.52 -6.78
CA SER A 355 10.06 -18.88 -6.37
C SER A 355 10.96 -19.96 -6.98
N ALA A 356 11.79 -19.63 -7.98
CA ALA A 356 12.79 -20.55 -8.51
C ALA A 356 13.84 -20.95 -7.47
N ILE A 357 13.97 -20.23 -6.36
CA ILE A 357 14.82 -20.61 -5.23
C ILE A 357 14.53 -22.04 -4.74
N GLU A 358 13.28 -22.51 -4.88
CA GLU A 358 12.85 -23.86 -4.49
C GLU A 358 13.31 -24.96 -5.47
N CYS A 359 13.68 -24.56 -6.69
CA CYS A 359 14.07 -25.44 -7.78
C CYS A 359 15.56 -25.79 -7.77
N PHE A 360 16.37 -25.16 -6.91
CA PHE A 360 17.80 -25.44 -6.79
C PHE A 360 18.11 -26.06 -5.44
N ASP A 361 18.81 -27.21 -5.46
CA ASP A 361 19.29 -27.87 -4.23
C ASP A 361 20.34 -27.03 -3.48
N ASP A 362 21.08 -26.21 -4.22
CA ASP A 362 22.15 -25.35 -3.73
C ASP A 362 21.77 -23.86 -3.78
N ALA A 363 20.48 -23.53 -3.66
CA ALA A 363 20.04 -22.14 -3.54
C ALA A 363 20.49 -21.51 -2.22
N ASP A 364 20.70 -20.20 -2.21
CA ASP A 364 21.07 -19.44 -1.01
C ASP A 364 20.43 -18.03 -1.03
N ALA A 365 20.56 -17.30 0.07
CA ALA A 365 20.13 -15.90 0.17
C ALA A 365 21.16 -15.05 0.93
N VAL A 366 21.26 -13.77 0.60
CA VAL A 366 22.13 -12.79 1.28
C VAL A 366 21.31 -11.59 1.72
N VAL A 367 21.51 -11.16 2.97
CA VAL A 367 20.91 -9.92 3.48
C VAL A 367 21.65 -8.74 2.86
N VAL A 368 20.90 -7.83 2.25
CA VAL A 368 21.41 -6.61 1.64
C VAL A 368 20.83 -5.37 2.32
N PRO A 369 21.57 -4.24 2.32
CA PRO A 369 21.06 -3.00 2.87
C PRO A 369 19.86 -2.51 2.05
N ARG A 370 18.94 -1.80 2.72
CA ARG A 370 17.69 -1.31 2.11
C ARG A 370 17.93 -0.42 0.89
N SER A 371 19.10 0.22 0.79
CA SER A 371 19.51 1.00 -0.39
C SER A 371 19.53 0.19 -1.69
N ARG A 372 19.61 -1.15 -1.63
CA ARG A 372 19.52 -2.04 -2.80
C ARG A 372 18.08 -2.38 -3.21
N PHE A 373 17.10 -1.95 -2.41
CA PHE A 373 15.68 -2.12 -2.65
C PHE A 373 14.94 -0.78 -2.54
N ALA A 374 15.06 -0.01 -3.62
CA ALA A 374 14.42 1.29 -3.81
C ALA A 374 13.48 1.27 -5.03
N PRO A 375 12.38 0.49 -4.99
CA PRO A 375 11.41 0.48 -6.06
C PRO A 375 10.56 1.75 -6.04
N VAL A 376 10.28 2.31 -7.22
CA VAL A 376 9.27 3.37 -7.38
C VAL A 376 7.96 2.72 -7.78
N LYS A 377 6.95 2.62 -6.91
CA LYS A 377 5.65 2.00 -7.23
C LYS A 377 4.52 3.03 -7.36
N THR A 378 4.66 4.16 -6.70
CA THR A 378 3.65 5.22 -6.60
C THR A 378 4.24 6.59 -6.92
N CYS A 379 3.36 7.58 -7.09
CA CYS A 379 3.78 8.98 -7.21
C CYS A 379 4.43 9.53 -5.92
N ASN A 380 4.13 8.97 -4.75
CA ASN A 380 4.83 9.30 -3.50
C ASN A 380 6.33 8.98 -3.61
N ASP A 381 6.65 7.77 -4.08
CA ASP A 381 8.03 7.33 -4.27
C ASP A 381 8.75 8.19 -5.31
N LEU A 382 8.06 8.48 -6.42
CA LEU A 382 8.59 9.30 -7.50
C LEU A 382 8.89 10.73 -7.05
N PHE A 383 7.99 11.32 -6.25
CA PHE A 383 8.14 12.68 -5.73
C PHE A 383 9.36 12.76 -4.80
N ALA A 384 9.51 11.80 -3.88
CA ALA A 384 10.69 11.68 -3.04
C ALA A 384 11.98 11.54 -3.89
N LEU A 385 11.98 10.64 -4.87
CA LEU A 385 13.13 10.36 -5.74
C LEU A 385 13.58 11.58 -6.56
N ARG A 386 12.62 12.36 -7.07
CA ARG A 386 12.87 13.57 -7.87
C ARG A 386 13.47 14.69 -7.01
N SER A 387 13.10 14.79 -5.74
CA SER A 387 13.65 15.77 -4.79
C SER A 387 15.16 15.61 -4.52
N ASP A 388 15.77 16.58 -3.85
CA ASP A 388 17.16 16.51 -3.39
C ASP A 388 17.41 15.56 -2.21
N ALA A 389 16.38 14.91 -1.65
CA ALA A 389 16.56 13.81 -0.71
C ALA A 389 17.33 12.63 -1.32
N TYR A 390 17.32 12.52 -2.64
CA TYR A 390 18.15 11.58 -3.40
C TYR A 390 19.09 12.33 -4.34
N ARG A 391 20.24 11.71 -4.66
CA ARG A 391 21.19 12.21 -5.65
C ARG A 391 21.65 11.10 -6.59
N VAL A 392 22.05 11.47 -7.80
CA VAL A 392 22.72 10.56 -8.75
C VAL A 392 24.23 10.66 -8.53
N THR A 393 24.89 9.52 -8.37
CA THR A 393 26.35 9.38 -8.26
C THR A 393 27.04 9.46 -9.62
N GLU A 394 28.37 9.47 -9.66
CA GLU A 394 29.14 9.41 -10.91
C GLU A 394 28.97 8.07 -11.64
N GLU A 395 28.63 7.01 -10.91
CA GLU A 395 28.28 5.69 -11.41
C GLU A 395 26.84 5.62 -11.97
N SER A 396 26.13 6.75 -12.05
CA SER A 396 24.70 6.82 -12.38
C SER A 396 23.79 5.99 -11.45
N THR A 397 24.24 5.74 -10.22
CA THR A 397 23.46 5.09 -9.16
C THR A 397 22.71 6.14 -8.36
N VAL A 398 21.43 5.90 -8.08
CA VAL A 398 20.65 6.78 -7.19
C VAL A 398 20.87 6.36 -5.76
N VAL A 399 21.31 7.31 -4.94
CA VAL A 399 21.58 7.10 -3.51
C VAL A 399 20.81 8.12 -2.69
N LEU A 400 20.41 7.71 -1.49
CA LEU A 400 19.83 8.61 -0.51
C LEU A 400 20.89 9.63 -0.08
N ALA A 401 20.55 10.92 -0.15
CA ALA A 401 21.35 12.03 0.34
C ALA A 401 20.88 12.53 1.70
N ALA A 402 19.57 12.40 1.98
CA ALA A 402 18.99 12.68 3.29
C ALA A 402 19.46 11.65 4.35
N PRO A 403 19.42 11.97 5.66
CA PRO A 403 19.73 11.02 6.72
C PRO A 403 18.82 9.78 6.71
N THR A 404 17.55 9.98 6.38
CA THR A 404 16.52 8.95 6.24
C THR A 404 15.63 9.27 5.04
N PRO A 405 15.05 8.27 4.34
CA PRO A 405 14.07 8.54 3.30
C PRO A 405 12.87 9.31 3.87
N PRO A 406 12.43 10.42 3.23
CA PRO A 406 11.27 11.16 3.71
C PRO A 406 9.98 10.33 3.48
N LEU A 407 9.08 10.34 4.46
CA LEU A 407 7.76 9.70 4.34
C LEU A 407 6.80 10.63 3.59
N ILE A 408 6.44 10.27 2.36
CA ILE A 408 5.54 11.08 1.52
C ILE A 408 4.16 10.44 1.45
N LYS A 409 3.13 11.24 1.73
CA LYS A 409 1.70 10.88 1.62
C LYS A 409 0.97 11.95 0.81
N LEU A 410 0.71 11.67 -0.47
CA LEU A 410 -0.06 12.55 -1.35
C LEU A 410 -1.49 12.03 -1.49
N ASP A 411 -2.43 12.95 -1.63
CA ASP A 411 -3.84 12.65 -1.89
C ASP A 411 -4.03 11.91 -3.22
N ASP A 412 -4.52 10.67 -3.15
CA ASP A 412 -4.78 9.81 -4.32
C ASP A 412 -5.84 10.42 -5.25
N LYS A 413 -6.75 11.28 -4.76
CA LYS A 413 -7.74 11.97 -5.59
C LYS A 413 -7.09 12.98 -6.54
N HIS A 414 -5.93 13.52 -6.16
CA HIS A 414 -5.28 14.62 -6.88
C HIS A 414 -3.90 14.29 -7.45
N TYR A 415 -3.19 13.27 -6.96
CA TYR A 415 -1.76 13.05 -7.26
C TYR A 415 -1.38 11.60 -7.55
N LYS A 416 -2.35 10.71 -7.74
CA LYS A 416 -2.12 9.28 -7.99
C LYS A 416 -1.44 9.00 -9.33
N LEU A 417 -1.77 9.78 -10.36
CA LEU A 417 -1.23 9.64 -11.70
C LEU A 417 -0.04 10.58 -11.92
N VAL A 418 0.85 10.27 -12.86
CA VAL A 418 2.06 11.09 -13.09
C VAL A 418 1.71 12.48 -13.62
N ASP A 419 0.77 12.59 -14.57
CA ASP A 419 0.29 13.87 -15.12
C ASP A 419 -0.34 14.76 -14.04
N GLN A 420 -1.08 14.15 -13.13
CA GLN A 420 -1.61 14.78 -11.93
C GLN A 420 -0.51 15.25 -10.97
N LEU A 421 0.52 14.42 -10.74
CA LEU A 421 1.67 14.79 -9.91
C LEU A 421 2.40 16.02 -10.47
N GLU A 422 2.49 16.19 -11.79
CA GLU A 422 3.10 17.38 -12.40
C GLU A 422 2.34 18.68 -12.03
N SER A 423 1.07 18.60 -11.63
CA SER A 423 0.31 19.75 -11.13
C SER A 423 0.71 20.17 -9.71
N LEU A 424 1.27 19.26 -8.91
CA LEU A 424 1.69 19.51 -7.53
C LEU A 424 2.87 20.47 -7.45
N ALA A 425 3.80 20.39 -8.40
CA ALA A 425 4.94 21.31 -8.44
C ALA A 425 5.57 21.34 -9.84
N PRO A 426 5.89 22.52 -10.39
CA PRO A 426 6.70 22.63 -11.60
C PRO A 426 8.15 22.17 -11.37
N SER A 427 8.60 22.23 -10.11
CA SER A 427 9.87 21.66 -9.64
C SER A 427 9.66 21.15 -8.21
N VAL A 428 10.06 19.91 -7.94
CA VAL A 428 9.88 19.30 -6.61
C VAL A 428 10.59 20.14 -5.54
N PRO A 429 9.95 20.42 -4.38
CA PRO A 429 10.58 21.08 -3.26
C PRO A 429 11.86 20.36 -2.78
N SER A 430 12.72 21.08 -2.08
CA SER A 430 13.80 20.45 -1.32
C SER A 430 13.20 19.63 -0.18
N LEU A 431 13.57 18.36 -0.10
CA LEU A 431 13.15 17.38 0.91
C LEU A 431 14.34 16.78 1.67
N ILE A 432 15.57 17.25 1.46
CA ILE A 432 16.77 16.69 2.10
C ILE A 432 16.75 16.74 3.64
N GLU A 433 16.02 17.70 4.22
CA GLU A 433 15.79 17.84 5.65
C GLU A 433 14.34 17.48 6.06
N CYS A 434 13.55 16.91 5.15
CA CYS A 434 12.16 16.51 5.40
C CYS A 434 12.13 15.13 6.06
N THR A 435 11.36 15.00 7.14
CA THR A 435 11.08 13.72 7.81
C THR A 435 9.78 13.12 7.26
N SER A 436 8.71 13.92 7.18
CA SER A 436 7.47 13.52 6.52
C SER A 436 6.76 14.69 5.84
N LEU A 437 6.06 14.38 4.74
CA LEU A 437 5.19 15.31 4.04
C LEU A 437 3.84 14.64 3.77
N THR A 438 2.76 15.22 4.30
CA THR A 438 1.39 14.85 3.97
C THR A 438 0.69 15.98 3.23
N VAL A 439 0.08 15.69 2.09
CA VAL A 439 -0.69 16.65 1.28
C VAL A 439 -2.10 16.10 1.07
N LYS A 440 -3.11 16.82 1.56
CA LYS A 440 -4.54 16.51 1.40
C LYS A 440 -5.24 17.64 0.63
N GLY A 441 -6.01 17.30 -0.39
CA GLY A 441 -6.62 18.27 -1.30
C GLY A 441 -5.63 18.94 -2.27
N PRO A 442 -6.09 19.86 -3.12
CA PRO A 442 -5.28 20.44 -4.18
C PRO A 442 -4.27 21.47 -3.63
N VAL A 443 -2.99 21.20 -3.79
CA VAL A 443 -1.83 22.04 -3.50
C VAL A 443 -0.95 22.17 -4.74
N ARG A 444 -0.26 23.31 -4.86
CA ARG A 444 0.73 23.58 -5.89
C ARG A 444 1.92 24.33 -5.31
N PHE A 445 3.05 23.65 -5.15
CA PHE A 445 4.30 24.26 -4.70
C PHE A 445 4.90 25.15 -5.78
N GLU A 446 5.46 26.29 -5.39
CA GLU A 446 6.29 27.11 -6.26
C GLU A 446 7.75 26.61 -6.28
N GLY A 447 8.53 27.12 -7.23
CA GLY A 447 9.95 26.80 -7.30
C GLY A 447 10.75 27.38 -6.13
N GLY A 448 11.66 26.60 -5.56
CA GLY A 448 12.54 27.03 -4.47
C GLY A 448 11.98 26.82 -3.06
N VAL A 449 10.84 26.15 -2.91
CA VAL A 449 10.32 25.70 -1.61
C VAL A 449 11.25 24.65 -1.01
N ALA A 450 11.56 24.76 0.28
CA ALA A 450 12.28 23.74 1.05
C ALA A 450 11.45 23.30 2.26
N ILE A 451 11.30 21.98 2.43
CA ILE A 451 10.47 21.36 3.47
C ILE A 451 11.41 20.71 4.50
N ARG A 452 11.22 21.05 5.78
CA ARG A 452 12.07 20.58 6.90
C ARG A 452 11.21 20.01 8.03
N GLY A 453 11.60 18.84 8.54
CA GLY A 453 10.87 18.15 9.61
C GLY A 453 9.59 17.46 9.12
N ASP A 454 8.56 17.43 9.96
CA ASP A 454 7.25 16.87 9.65
C ASP A 454 6.27 17.97 9.21
N VAL A 455 5.74 17.86 7.99
CA VAL A 455 4.86 18.87 7.40
C VAL A 455 3.57 18.23 6.89
N ALA A 456 2.42 18.79 7.28
CA ALA A 456 1.11 18.42 6.76
C ALA A 456 0.41 19.64 6.15
N LEU A 457 -0.06 19.52 4.92
CA LEU A 457 -0.83 20.53 4.21
C LEU A 457 -2.20 19.97 3.89
N THR A 458 -3.25 20.65 4.35
CA THR A 458 -4.64 20.27 4.07
C THR A 458 -5.34 21.45 3.42
N ASN A 459 -5.90 21.23 2.23
CA ASN A 459 -6.73 22.21 1.55
C ASN A 459 -8.12 21.64 1.27
N GLY A 460 -9.13 22.14 1.99
CA GLY A 460 -10.54 21.77 1.78
C GLY A 460 -11.21 22.53 0.63
N THR A 461 -10.51 23.45 -0.04
CA THR A 461 -11.10 24.24 -1.14
C THR A 461 -10.85 23.59 -2.50
N GLY A 462 -11.77 23.79 -3.45
CA GLY A 462 -11.61 23.29 -4.82
C GLY A 462 -10.55 24.01 -5.68
N LYS A 463 -9.84 25.00 -5.12
CA LYS A 463 -8.76 25.72 -5.82
C LYS A 463 -7.42 25.34 -5.20
N PRO A 464 -6.33 25.19 -6.00
CA PRO A 464 -5.03 24.85 -5.44
C PRO A 464 -4.54 25.89 -4.42
N LEU A 465 -4.11 25.41 -3.26
CA LEU A 465 -3.30 26.19 -2.33
C LEU A 465 -1.92 26.39 -2.96
N GLU A 466 -1.41 27.63 -3.03
CA GLU A 466 -0.09 27.94 -3.57
C GLU A 466 0.86 28.41 -2.45
N PRO A 467 1.61 27.51 -1.77
CA PRO A 467 2.55 27.89 -0.74
C PRO A 467 3.76 28.58 -1.38
N ALA A 468 3.82 29.92 -1.27
CA ALA A 468 4.90 30.74 -1.85
C ALA A 468 6.14 30.89 -0.95
N ILE A 469 6.23 30.14 0.16
CA ILE A 469 7.27 30.34 1.18
C ILE A 469 8.53 29.54 0.82
N GLN A 470 9.68 30.21 0.69
CA GLN A 470 11.00 29.61 0.37
C GLN A 470 11.47 28.57 1.41
N LEU A 471 10.84 28.50 2.59
CA LEU A 471 11.15 27.56 3.66
C LEU A 471 9.88 27.21 4.47
N LEU A 472 9.40 25.98 4.33
CA LEU A 472 8.38 25.37 5.19
C LEU A 472 9.11 24.57 6.27
N VAL A 473 9.29 25.17 7.44
CA VAL A 473 9.80 24.50 8.65
C VAL A 473 8.63 24.30 9.58
N GLU A 474 8.63 23.18 10.29
CA GLU A 474 7.81 23.00 11.48
C GLU A 474 7.90 24.24 12.41
N LEU A 475 6.85 25.06 12.42
CA LEU A 475 6.53 25.92 13.54
C LEU A 475 5.88 25.01 14.58
N ARG A 476 6.46 24.90 15.78
CA ARG A 476 5.69 24.46 16.94
C ARG A 476 4.47 25.38 17.03
N SER A 477 3.29 24.85 16.76
CA SER A 477 2.05 25.62 16.66
C SER A 477 1.77 26.33 17.99
N SER A 478 1.80 27.66 18.00
CA SER A 478 1.08 28.47 18.99
C SER A 478 -0.33 28.72 18.47
N GLU A 479 -1.32 28.36 19.28
CA GLU A 479 -2.76 28.18 18.97
C GLU A 479 -3.55 29.48 18.77
N ASN A 480 -3.30 30.26 17.71
CA ASN A 480 -4.22 31.39 17.41
C ASN A 480 -4.31 31.73 15.92
N GLU A 481 -5.54 31.82 15.38
CA GLU A 481 -5.81 32.20 13.98
C GLU A 481 -5.32 33.62 13.65
N GLU A 482 -5.37 34.55 14.61
CA GLU A 482 -4.72 35.86 14.44
C GLU A 482 -3.19 35.73 14.32
N SER A 483 -2.59 34.74 14.96
CA SER A 483 -1.14 34.47 14.83
C SER A 483 -0.79 33.74 13.53
N GLN A 484 -1.72 33.03 12.89
CA GLN A 484 -1.52 32.46 11.56
C GLN A 484 -1.70 33.52 10.45
N GLN A 485 -2.65 34.45 10.60
CA GLN A 485 -2.73 35.62 9.71
C GLN A 485 -1.58 36.60 9.96
N VAL A 486 -1.19 36.85 11.21
CA VAL A 486 -0.04 37.69 11.53
C VAL A 486 1.28 37.00 11.23
N ALA A 487 1.41 35.66 11.27
CA ALA A 487 2.60 34.95 10.78
C ALA A 487 2.67 34.96 9.25
N GLY A 488 1.52 34.82 8.56
CA GLY A 488 1.39 35.02 7.12
C GLY A 488 1.71 36.45 6.67
N TRP A 489 1.48 37.46 7.53
CA TRP A 489 1.81 38.87 7.27
C TRP A 489 3.15 39.33 7.86
N ALA A 490 3.68 38.68 8.89
CA ALA A 490 4.99 38.97 9.47
C ALA A 490 6.13 38.38 8.62
N LEU A 491 5.82 37.34 7.84
CA LEU A 491 6.70 36.84 6.79
C LEU A 491 6.64 37.64 5.47
N LEU A 492 5.90 38.75 5.43
CA LEU A 492 6.00 39.75 4.35
C LEU A 492 7.13 40.78 4.59
N CYS A 493 7.78 40.76 5.76
CA CYS A 493 8.86 41.71 6.11
C CYS A 493 10.26 41.09 6.24
N PHE A 494 10.44 39.79 6.02
CA PHE A 494 11.74 39.13 6.15
C PHE A 494 12.12 38.39 4.86
N CYS A 495 12.55 39.17 3.86
CA CYS A 495 13.59 38.84 2.87
C CYS A 495 13.76 39.90 1.76
N GLU A 496 13.37 41.15 1.98
CA GLU A 496 13.85 42.27 1.14
C GLU A 496 14.55 43.34 1.98
N THR A 497 15.84 43.15 2.24
CA THR A 497 16.73 44.31 2.42
C THR A 497 18.00 44.11 1.60
N SER A 498 17.87 44.35 0.29
CA SER A 498 19.00 44.91 -0.45
C SER A 498 19.22 46.35 0.06
N PRO A 499 20.46 46.79 0.40
CA PRO A 499 20.73 48.10 1.04
C PRO A 499 20.33 49.35 0.24
N ALA A 500 19.72 49.20 -0.94
CA ALA A 500 19.36 50.29 -1.84
C ALA A 500 18.05 51.01 -1.44
N LEU A 501 17.11 50.37 -0.73
CA LEU A 501 15.80 50.96 -0.40
C LEU A 501 15.77 51.86 0.85
N LEU A 502 16.77 51.79 1.73
CA LEU A 502 16.80 52.58 2.98
C LEU A 502 17.18 54.06 2.79
N ARG A 503 17.43 54.51 1.55
CA ARG A 503 17.78 55.92 1.27
C ARG A 503 16.63 56.78 0.74
N SER A 504 15.44 56.22 0.48
CA SER A 504 14.35 56.95 -0.21
C SER A 504 13.08 57.23 0.60
N THR A 505 12.99 56.91 1.89
CA THR A 505 11.79 57.23 2.70
C THR A 505 12.06 58.35 3.72
N SER A 506 11.16 59.34 3.72
CA SER A 506 11.40 60.72 4.18
C SER A 506 10.66 61.11 5.46
N SER A 507 10.17 60.17 6.28
CA SER A 507 9.49 60.52 7.53
C SER A 507 10.10 59.81 8.75
N GLY A 508 10.42 60.59 9.79
CA GLY A 508 11.01 60.10 11.04
C GLY A 508 10.06 59.27 11.92
N HIS A 509 8.78 59.19 11.54
CA HIS A 509 7.75 58.49 12.30
C HIS A 509 7.81 56.96 12.07
N GLU A 510 8.08 56.52 10.84
CA GLU A 510 8.19 55.09 10.49
C GLU A 510 9.45 54.44 11.09
N ARG A 511 10.54 55.21 11.23
CA ARG A 511 11.77 54.73 11.92
C ARG A 511 11.57 54.53 13.42
N ALA A 512 10.69 55.31 14.06
CA ALA A 512 10.43 55.20 15.49
C ALA A 512 9.57 53.97 15.83
N ILE A 513 8.61 53.62 14.95
CA ILE A 513 7.74 52.45 15.11
C ILE A 513 8.55 51.16 14.95
N ALA A 514 9.40 51.06 13.93
CA ALA A 514 10.26 49.89 13.72
C ALA A 514 11.25 49.63 14.88
N ALA A 515 11.81 50.69 15.48
CA ALA A 515 12.70 50.58 16.63
C ALA A 515 11.98 50.18 17.94
N GLN A 516 10.73 50.61 18.12
CA GLN A 516 9.90 50.22 19.27
C GLN A 516 9.44 48.77 19.17
N THR A 517 9.07 48.29 17.98
CA THR A 517 8.70 46.88 17.75
C THR A 517 9.89 45.93 17.94
N PHE A 518 11.09 46.33 17.52
CA PHE A 518 12.34 45.58 17.75
C PHE A 518 12.67 45.43 19.25
N THR A 519 12.45 46.50 20.04
CA THR A 519 12.75 46.49 21.49
C THR A 519 11.75 45.64 22.28
N ALA A 520 10.50 45.53 21.82
CA ALA A 520 9.48 44.67 22.43
C ALA A 520 9.74 43.18 22.14
N LEU A 521 10.21 42.83 20.94
CA LEU A 521 10.50 41.45 20.54
C LEU A 521 11.71 40.87 21.28
N VAL A 522 12.76 41.67 21.47
CA VAL A 522 13.96 41.26 22.23
C VAL A 522 13.65 41.04 23.72
N ARG A 523 12.70 41.81 24.30
CA ARG A 523 12.27 41.62 25.69
C ARG A 523 11.45 40.33 25.91
N ASN A 524 10.68 39.88 24.92
CA ASN A 524 9.89 38.64 25.05
C ASN A 524 10.72 37.37 24.89
N LEU A 525 11.85 37.43 24.17
CA LEU A 525 12.78 36.30 24.07
C LEU A 525 13.62 36.10 25.35
N ASP A 526 13.87 37.15 26.13
CA ASP A 526 14.62 37.06 27.41
C ASP A 526 13.77 36.57 28.60
N ILE A 527 12.43 36.53 28.47
CA ILE A 527 11.52 36.15 29.59
C ILE A 527 11.32 34.62 29.69
N GLN A 528 11.65 33.84 28.65
CA GLN A 528 11.48 32.38 28.65
C GLN A 528 12.59 31.59 29.38
N GLN A 529 13.59 32.26 29.97
CA GLN A 529 14.61 31.60 30.80
C GLN A 529 14.39 31.73 32.32
N ALA A 530 13.34 32.42 32.78
CA ALA A 530 13.14 32.63 34.21
C ALA A 530 11.66 32.69 34.59
N ALA A 531 11.03 31.53 34.83
CA ALA A 531 9.86 31.43 35.71
C ALA A 531 9.59 29.96 36.10
N GLY A 532 10.32 29.49 37.12
CA GLY A 532 9.73 28.60 38.11
C GLY A 532 9.09 29.46 39.21
N GLU A 533 8.07 28.89 39.84
CA GLU A 533 7.46 29.30 41.12
C GLU A 533 6.34 30.37 41.12
N THR A 534 5.13 29.85 41.40
CA THR A 534 4.08 30.35 42.31
C THR A 534 3.37 31.68 42.04
N GLY A 535 2.03 31.63 42.06
CA GLY A 535 1.19 32.77 42.46
C GLY A 535 -0.18 32.83 41.81
N GLU A 536 -1.23 32.51 42.58
CA GLU A 536 -2.64 32.81 42.27
C GLU A 536 -2.86 34.32 42.05
N ALA A 537 -3.63 34.69 41.03
CA ALA A 537 -4.35 35.97 40.98
C ALA A 537 -5.60 35.89 40.08
N ALA A 538 -6.71 36.42 40.60
CA ALA A 538 -8.06 36.34 40.06
C ALA A 538 -8.31 37.07 38.73
N ALA A 539 -9.22 36.53 37.93
CA ALA A 539 -9.67 37.04 36.64
C ALA A 539 -10.66 38.24 36.77
N PRO A 540 -10.60 39.23 35.86
CA PRO A 540 -11.71 40.15 35.62
C PRO A 540 -12.66 39.57 34.55
N ALA A 541 -13.94 39.60 34.86
CA ALA A 541 -15.03 39.15 34.00
C ALA A 541 -15.20 40.05 32.75
N GLY A 542 -15.48 39.42 31.60
CA GLY A 542 -16.17 40.07 30.49
C GLY A 542 -15.48 40.02 29.12
N SER A 543 -15.29 38.83 28.57
CA SER A 543 -15.41 38.51 27.12
C SER A 543 -15.08 37.02 26.93
N GLU A 544 -16.08 36.19 26.64
CA GLU A 544 -15.88 34.77 26.32
C GLU A 544 -15.02 34.62 25.04
N PRO A 545 -13.90 33.89 25.09
CA PRO A 545 -13.19 33.50 23.89
C PRO A 545 -13.94 32.34 23.23
N LYS A 546 -14.35 32.49 21.97
CA LYS A 546 -14.78 31.33 21.17
C LYS A 546 -13.54 30.46 20.93
N HIS A 547 -13.54 29.24 21.47
CA HIS A 547 -12.50 28.24 21.21
C HIS A 547 -12.49 27.88 19.72
N ASP A 548 -11.34 28.02 19.07
CA ASP A 548 -11.10 27.49 17.72
C ASP A 548 -10.98 25.95 17.81
N TRP A 549 -12.08 25.29 17.43
CA TRP A 549 -12.28 23.85 17.49
C TRP A 549 -11.35 23.07 16.55
N GLU A 550 -11.07 23.60 15.34
CA GLU A 550 -10.36 22.84 14.30
C GLU A 550 -8.91 22.55 14.69
N THR A 551 -8.28 23.45 15.45
CA THR A 551 -6.87 23.35 15.85
C THR A 551 -6.69 22.85 17.29
N SER A 552 -7.48 23.37 18.23
CA SER A 552 -7.28 23.15 19.68
C SER A 552 -8.13 21.99 20.21
N GLY A 553 -9.36 21.86 19.73
CA GLY A 553 -10.31 20.84 20.16
C GLY A 553 -9.91 19.43 19.74
N ARG A 554 -9.38 19.26 18.52
CA ARG A 554 -8.87 17.96 18.04
C ARG A 554 -7.64 17.47 18.79
N GLY A 555 -6.74 18.39 19.15
CA GLY A 555 -5.56 18.10 19.98
C GLY A 555 -5.94 17.67 21.39
N LEU A 556 -6.93 18.34 21.99
CA LEU A 556 -7.47 17.99 23.31
C LEU A 556 -8.11 16.59 23.32
N CYS A 557 -8.90 16.24 22.30
CA CYS A 557 -9.51 14.90 22.19
C CYS A 557 -8.46 13.78 22.04
N ARG A 558 -7.40 14.03 21.26
CA ARG A 558 -6.28 13.09 21.09
C ARG A 558 -5.44 12.94 22.37
N GLY A 559 -5.15 14.05 23.05
CA GLY A 559 -4.47 14.05 24.34
C GLY A 559 -5.30 13.35 25.42
N LEU A 560 -6.62 13.53 25.39
CA LEU A 560 -7.55 12.84 26.26
C LEU A 560 -7.46 11.32 26.08
N LEU A 561 -7.58 10.83 24.84
CA LEU A 561 -7.54 9.39 24.56
C LEU A 561 -6.23 8.76 25.00
N ALA A 562 -5.10 9.39 24.64
CA ALA A 562 -3.79 8.93 25.07
C ALA A 562 -3.67 8.83 26.61
N ASN A 563 -4.23 9.81 27.32
CA ASN A 563 -4.24 9.82 28.79
C ASN A 563 -5.17 8.72 29.35
N VAL A 564 -6.37 8.55 28.80
CA VAL A 564 -7.31 7.51 29.23
C VAL A 564 -6.73 6.12 29.03
N PHE A 565 -6.07 5.87 27.89
CA PHE A 565 -5.41 4.60 27.63
C PHE A 565 -4.20 4.38 28.53
N GLN A 566 -3.44 5.44 28.84
CA GLN A 566 -2.33 5.36 29.79
C GLN A 566 -2.84 5.05 31.21
N ILE A 567 -3.92 5.69 31.66
CA ILE A 567 -4.56 5.39 32.96
C ILE A 567 -5.09 3.94 32.98
N ALA A 568 -5.65 3.46 31.86
CA ALA A 568 -6.11 2.07 31.76
C ALA A 568 -4.95 1.08 31.96
N ASP A 569 -3.75 1.40 31.45
CA ASP A 569 -2.54 0.59 31.62
C ASP A 569 -1.94 0.69 33.04
N ASP A 570 -1.90 1.89 33.61
CA ASP A 570 -1.21 2.19 34.87
C ASP A 570 -2.08 1.94 36.12
N GLU A 571 -3.37 2.27 36.06
CA GLU A 571 -4.31 2.31 37.20
C GLU A 571 -5.55 1.42 37.01
N GLY A 572 -5.84 1.00 35.77
CA GLY A 572 -6.87 0.03 35.41
C GLY A 572 -8.12 0.63 34.74
N GLU A 573 -8.89 -0.21 34.03
CA GLU A 573 -10.07 0.21 33.24
C GLU A 573 -11.08 1.05 34.03
N GLY A 574 -11.28 0.76 35.32
CA GLY A 574 -12.27 1.47 36.15
C GLY A 574 -11.96 2.95 36.33
N GLU A 575 -10.68 3.30 36.56
CA GLU A 575 -10.26 4.68 36.76
C GLU A 575 -10.23 5.43 35.42
N ALA A 576 -9.78 4.76 34.35
CA ALA A 576 -9.80 5.29 32.99
C ALA A 576 -11.21 5.67 32.53
N MET A 577 -12.22 4.87 32.88
CA MET A 577 -13.64 5.17 32.59
C MET A 577 -14.12 6.44 33.32
N VAL A 578 -13.77 6.61 34.60
CA VAL A 578 -14.18 7.78 35.38
C VAL A 578 -13.57 9.06 34.82
N GLU A 579 -12.25 9.04 34.57
CA GLU A 579 -11.53 10.20 34.04
C GLU A 579 -11.97 10.53 32.61
N GLY A 580 -12.12 9.51 31.76
CA GLY A 580 -12.57 9.68 30.40
C GLY A 580 -13.98 10.30 30.30
N LEU A 581 -14.93 9.85 31.13
CA LEU A 581 -16.27 10.43 31.19
C LEU A 581 -16.26 11.87 31.71
N ALA A 582 -15.46 12.16 32.73
CA ALA A 582 -15.31 13.52 33.27
C ALA A 582 -14.77 14.49 32.21
N CYS A 583 -13.79 14.05 31.42
CA CYS A 583 -13.22 14.86 30.36
C CYS A 583 -14.15 15.05 29.16
N ILE A 584 -14.86 14.01 28.70
CA ILE A 584 -15.88 14.16 27.64
C ILE A 584 -16.90 15.21 28.06
N LYS A 585 -17.37 15.14 29.30
CA LYS A 585 -18.29 16.12 29.86
C LYS A 585 -17.69 17.53 29.94
N GLY A 586 -16.46 17.66 30.42
CA GLY A 586 -15.74 18.94 30.51
C GLY A 586 -15.57 19.61 29.15
N LEU A 587 -15.19 18.85 28.11
CA LEU A 587 -15.06 19.37 26.74
C LEU A 587 -16.37 19.91 26.20
N LEU A 588 -17.49 19.23 26.45
CA LEU A 588 -18.82 19.71 26.05
C LEU A 588 -19.23 20.97 26.84
N GLU A 589 -18.92 21.03 28.15
CA GLU A 589 -19.17 22.21 28.99
C GLU A 589 -18.32 23.42 28.56
N ASP A 590 -17.11 23.18 28.05
CA ASP A 590 -16.20 24.18 27.47
C ASP A 590 -16.59 24.61 26.04
N GLY A 591 -17.72 24.12 25.53
CA GLY A 591 -18.33 24.56 24.27
C GLY A 591 -17.84 23.83 23.03
N VAL A 592 -17.18 22.66 23.19
CA VAL A 592 -16.86 21.79 22.05
C VAL A 592 -18.16 21.26 21.42
N PRO A 593 -18.38 21.39 20.10
CA PRO A 593 -19.57 20.86 19.47
C PRO A 593 -19.58 19.32 19.55
N LEU A 594 -20.73 18.75 19.92
CA LEU A 594 -20.85 17.32 20.22
C LEU A 594 -20.56 16.42 19.01
N ALA A 595 -21.04 16.80 17.82
CA ALA A 595 -20.80 16.04 16.59
C ALA A 595 -19.31 15.93 16.24
N ASP A 596 -18.60 17.01 16.53
CA ASP A 596 -17.19 17.23 16.29
C ASP A 596 -16.31 16.45 17.29
N LEU A 597 -16.72 16.45 18.57
CA LEU A 597 -16.14 15.61 19.61
C LEU A 597 -16.25 14.13 19.24
N LEU A 598 -17.43 13.67 18.80
CA LEU A 598 -17.67 12.28 18.42
C LEU A 598 -16.81 11.86 17.22
N ASP A 599 -16.82 12.63 16.13
CA ASP A 599 -15.98 12.38 14.96
C ASP A 599 -14.50 12.22 15.34
N THR A 600 -14.02 13.15 16.15
CA THR A 600 -12.61 13.21 16.53
C THR A 600 -12.24 12.07 17.46
N LEU A 601 -13.04 11.77 18.49
CA LEU A 601 -12.72 10.70 19.44
C LEU A 601 -12.71 9.33 18.75
N VAL A 602 -13.70 9.05 17.90
CA VAL A 602 -13.76 7.76 17.20
C VAL A 602 -12.62 7.63 16.19
N SER A 603 -12.32 8.69 15.44
CA SER A 603 -11.23 8.69 14.46
C SER A 603 -9.85 8.62 15.12
N ALA A 604 -9.63 9.37 16.21
CA ALA A 604 -8.36 9.38 16.93
C ALA A 604 -8.10 8.06 17.65
N ALA A 605 -9.12 7.44 18.22
CA ALA A 605 -8.96 6.16 18.89
C ALA A 605 -8.71 5.03 17.88
N PHE A 606 -9.21 5.15 16.65
CA PHE A 606 -8.80 4.26 15.56
C PHE A 606 -7.35 4.48 15.16
N ASP A 607 -6.92 5.73 14.94
CA ASP A 607 -5.52 6.08 14.67
C ASP A 607 -4.60 5.50 15.76
N GLU A 608 -4.98 5.64 17.03
CA GLU A 608 -4.22 5.16 18.17
C GLU A 608 -4.21 3.64 18.26
N ALA A 609 -5.35 2.96 18.08
CA ALA A 609 -5.41 1.49 18.00
C ALA A 609 -4.55 0.95 16.85
N TYR A 610 -4.55 1.65 15.70
CA TYR A 610 -3.76 1.30 14.53
C TYR A 610 -2.25 1.51 14.74
N ILE A 611 -1.86 2.60 15.42
CA ILE A 611 -0.45 2.95 15.70
C ILE A 611 0.12 2.09 16.84
N SER A 612 -0.65 1.89 17.92
CA SER A 612 -0.20 1.22 19.14
C SER A 612 -0.41 -0.30 19.13
N LYS A 613 -1.07 -0.85 18.11
CA LYS A 613 -1.47 -2.27 18.02
C LYS A 613 -2.33 -2.75 19.19
N ARG A 614 -3.04 -1.85 19.88
CA ARG A 614 -4.04 -2.24 20.88
C ARG A 614 -5.24 -2.84 20.16
N GLU A 615 -5.63 -4.05 20.56
CA GLU A 615 -6.86 -4.70 20.08
C GLU A 615 -8.07 -4.35 20.95
N ASP A 616 -7.87 -3.67 22.10
CA ASP A 616 -8.95 -3.34 23.02
C ASP A 616 -9.69 -2.05 22.62
N THR A 617 -10.60 -2.25 21.67
CA THR A 617 -11.59 -1.28 21.20
C THR A 617 -12.80 -1.20 22.15
N GLY A 618 -12.89 -2.12 23.11
CA GLY A 618 -14.00 -2.24 24.04
C GLY A 618 -14.07 -1.10 25.03
N LEU A 619 -12.92 -0.53 25.42
CA LEU A 619 -12.88 0.60 26.36
C LEU A 619 -13.64 1.81 25.81
N LEU A 620 -13.40 2.21 24.56
CA LEU A 620 -14.11 3.36 23.97
C LEU A 620 -15.60 3.08 23.78
N ALA A 621 -15.98 1.88 23.34
CA ALA A 621 -17.39 1.49 23.21
C ALA A 621 -18.12 1.56 24.55
N LYS A 622 -17.49 1.08 25.64
CA LYS A 622 -18.01 1.19 27.02
C LYS A 622 -18.12 2.67 27.44
N MET A 623 -17.13 3.50 27.16
CA MET A 623 -17.17 4.94 27.47
C MET A 623 -18.32 5.64 26.75
N MET A 624 -18.51 5.37 25.46
CA MET A 624 -19.60 5.95 24.67
C MET A 624 -20.97 5.53 25.19
N ARG A 625 -21.12 4.26 25.60
CA ARG A 625 -22.32 3.75 26.25
C ARG A 625 -22.61 4.51 27.55
N ASP A 626 -21.66 4.55 28.48
CA ASP A 626 -21.85 5.16 29.80
C ASP A 626 -22.08 6.67 29.67
N ALA A 627 -21.42 7.34 28.73
CA ALA A 627 -21.65 8.75 28.44
C ALA A 627 -23.09 8.99 27.94
N ALA A 628 -23.64 8.12 27.10
CA ALA A 628 -25.02 8.21 26.66
C ALA A 628 -26.03 7.89 27.80
N GLU A 629 -25.77 6.89 28.64
CA GLU A 629 -26.62 6.54 29.79
C GLU A 629 -26.67 7.65 30.83
N LEU A 630 -25.56 8.37 31.02
CA LEU A 630 -25.46 9.54 31.89
C LEU A 630 -26.08 10.81 31.27
N GLY A 631 -26.57 10.76 30.04
CA GLY A 631 -27.15 11.90 29.34
C GLY A 631 -26.13 12.91 28.81
N ILE A 632 -24.85 12.55 28.75
CA ILE A 632 -23.77 13.39 28.22
C ILE A 632 -23.80 13.37 26.69
N LEU A 633 -24.01 12.20 26.09
CA LEU A 633 -24.15 12.02 24.64
C LEU A 633 -25.61 11.72 24.27
N GLN A 634 -26.43 12.76 24.19
CA GLN A 634 -27.84 12.66 23.77
C GLN A 634 -28.23 13.80 22.83
N GLY A 635 -29.28 13.58 22.04
CA GLY A 635 -29.88 14.59 21.17
C GLY A 635 -29.48 14.47 19.69
N PRO A 636 -30.03 15.32 18.82
CA PRO A 636 -29.87 15.21 17.37
C PRO A 636 -28.43 15.41 16.89
N GLU A 637 -27.59 16.09 17.68
CA GLU A 637 -26.16 16.31 17.38
C GLU A 637 -25.35 15.02 17.44
N VAL A 638 -25.81 14.02 18.20
CA VAL A 638 -25.19 12.69 18.27
C VAL A 638 -25.28 12.01 16.92
N VAL A 639 -26.45 12.08 16.28
CA VAL A 639 -26.69 11.49 14.94
C VAL A 639 -25.79 12.15 13.91
N GLU A 640 -25.63 13.48 13.94
CA GLU A 640 -24.70 14.19 13.05
C GLU A 640 -23.24 13.80 13.30
N GLY A 641 -22.83 13.59 14.56
CA GLY A 641 -21.49 13.09 14.88
C GLY A 641 -21.24 11.68 14.35
N MET A 642 -22.21 10.78 14.55
CA MET A 642 -22.15 9.42 14.01
C MET A 642 -22.10 9.42 12.48
N ARG A 643 -22.85 10.33 11.85
CA ARG A 643 -22.83 10.52 10.41
C ARG A 643 -21.45 10.94 9.89
N ARG A 644 -20.77 11.88 10.57
CA ARG A 644 -19.40 12.29 10.26
C ARG A 644 -18.40 11.15 10.42
N VAL A 645 -18.51 10.36 11.50
CA VAL A 645 -17.69 9.14 11.70
C VAL A 645 -17.81 8.17 10.52
N LEU A 646 -19.01 8.06 9.93
CA LEU A 646 -19.29 7.16 8.82
C LEU A 646 -18.93 7.74 7.44
N CYS A 647 -18.77 9.06 7.31
CA CYS A 647 -18.67 9.76 6.02
C CYS A 647 -17.44 9.35 5.19
N ASP A 648 -16.33 9.00 5.84
CA ASP A 648 -15.07 8.61 5.17
C ASP A 648 -14.89 7.08 5.08
N LEU A 649 -15.83 6.28 5.58
CA LEU A 649 -15.70 4.82 5.56
C LEU A 649 -15.61 4.26 4.16
N ASP A 650 -16.23 4.92 3.19
CA ASP A 650 -16.20 4.50 1.80
C ASP A 650 -14.76 4.47 1.26
N ASP A 651 -14.07 5.61 1.36
CA ASP A 651 -12.69 5.78 0.91
C ASP A 651 -11.72 4.88 1.70
N ILE A 652 -11.93 4.75 3.02
CA ILE A 652 -10.95 4.10 3.90
C ILE A 652 -11.16 2.57 3.99
N SER A 653 -12.38 2.06 3.78
CA SER A 653 -12.67 0.62 3.91
C SER A 653 -11.85 -0.27 2.96
N VAL A 654 -11.39 0.29 1.83
CA VAL A 654 -10.52 -0.38 0.86
C VAL A 654 -9.08 -0.51 1.37
N ASP A 655 -8.56 0.56 1.98
CA ASP A 655 -7.19 0.63 2.48
C ASP A 655 -7.04 0.03 3.89
N VAL A 656 -8.11 0.07 4.69
CA VAL A 656 -8.14 -0.39 6.08
C VAL A 656 -9.40 -1.23 6.37
N PRO A 657 -9.42 -2.52 5.97
CA PRO A 657 -10.62 -3.37 6.06
C PRO A 657 -11.18 -3.64 7.46
N LYS A 658 -10.44 -3.28 8.52
CA LYS A 658 -10.84 -3.41 9.94
C LYS A 658 -11.63 -2.19 10.45
N GLU A 659 -11.52 -1.04 9.80
CA GLU A 659 -12.16 0.20 10.24
C GLU A 659 -13.70 0.13 10.26
N PRO A 660 -14.39 -0.50 9.29
CA PRO A 660 -15.84 -0.72 9.35
C PRO A 660 -16.28 -1.45 10.63
N VAL A 661 -15.53 -2.49 11.02
CA VAL A 661 -15.80 -3.28 12.22
C VAL A 661 -15.58 -2.41 13.47
N TYR A 662 -14.46 -1.69 13.54
CA TYR A 662 -14.16 -0.80 14.65
C TYR A 662 -15.25 0.26 14.88
N LYS A 663 -15.61 0.99 13.83
CA LYS A 663 -16.63 2.04 13.90
C LYS A 663 -17.99 1.43 14.26
N GLY A 664 -18.33 0.28 13.69
CA GLY A 664 -19.53 -0.48 14.07
C GLY A 664 -19.60 -0.75 15.57
N GLN A 665 -18.52 -1.26 16.15
CA GLN A 665 -18.45 -1.56 17.59
C GLN A 665 -18.66 -0.32 18.48
N VAL A 666 -17.98 0.80 18.18
CA VAL A 666 -18.13 2.03 19.00
C VAL A 666 -19.55 2.60 18.91
N LEU A 667 -20.12 2.61 17.69
CA LEU A 667 -21.51 3.05 17.48
C LEU A 667 -22.52 2.14 18.19
N GLY A 668 -22.25 0.82 18.24
CA GLY A 668 -23.08 -0.13 18.98
C GLY A 668 -23.11 0.14 20.49
N GLY A 669 -21.97 0.54 21.08
CA GLY A 669 -21.90 0.98 22.48
C GLY A 669 -22.75 2.22 22.73
N LEU A 670 -22.65 3.23 21.85
CA LEU A 670 -23.42 4.46 21.95
C LEU A 670 -24.94 4.23 21.84
N LEU A 671 -25.36 3.34 20.94
CA LEU A 671 -26.76 2.92 20.79
C LEU A 671 -27.25 2.14 22.00
N ALA A 672 -26.42 1.28 22.58
CA ALA A 672 -26.75 0.60 23.83
C ALA A 672 -26.99 1.62 24.97
N GLY A 673 -26.23 2.71 25.02
CA GLY A 673 -26.49 3.77 26.01
C GLY A 673 -27.73 4.62 25.75
N GLY A 674 -28.43 4.42 24.63
CA GLY A 674 -29.59 5.21 24.23
C GLY A 674 -29.24 6.56 23.61
N GLY A 675 -28.01 6.71 23.08
CA GLY A 675 -27.52 7.98 22.51
C GLY A 675 -28.14 8.35 21.16
N ALA A 676 -28.64 7.36 20.40
CA ALA A 676 -29.26 7.56 19.08
C ALA A 676 -30.28 6.45 18.75
N ASP A 677 -31.04 6.66 17.68
CA ASP A 677 -31.94 5.64 17.10
C ASP A 677 -31.19 4.76 16.10
N LEU A 678 -31.31 3.43 16.26
CA LEU A 678 -30.70 2.44 15.38
C LEU A 678 -31.18 2.62 13.93
N ALA A 679 -32.44 2.97 13.70
CA ALA A 679 -32.98 3.12 12.35
C ALA A 679 -32.27 4.23 11.56
N ALA A 680 -32.01 5.37 12.21
CA ALA A 680 -31.33 6.50 11.58
C ALA A 680 -29.88 6.15 11.18
N ILE A 681 -29.17 5.44 12.06
CA ILE A 681 -27.77 5.07 11.82
C ILE A 681 -27.66 3.95 10.81
N ALA A 682 -28.53 2.94 10.88
CA ALA A 682 -28.58 1.87 9.90
C ALA A 682 -28.88 2.41 8.49
N GLU A 683 -29.75 3.41 8.36
CA GLU A 683 -30.00 4.06 7.07
C GLU A 683 -28.77 4.82 6.56
N HIS A 684 -28.05 5.54 7.42
CA HIS A 684 -26.78 6.18 7.05
C HIS A 684 -25.70 5.17 6.62
N VAL A 685 -25.58 4.04 7.29
CA VAL A 685 -24.65 2.96 6.88
C VAL A 685 -25.05 2.37 5.53
N ARG A 686 -26.35 2.28 5.24
CA ARG A 686 -26.87 1.75 3.97
C ARG A 686 -26.67 2.71 2.80
N THR A 687 -26.86 4.01 3.03
CA THR A 687 -26.85 5.03 1.97
C THR A 687 -25.53 5.79 1.87
N ALA A 688 -24.66 5.71 2.87
CA ALA A 688 -23.47 6.54 2.98
C ALA A 688 -23.76 8.04 2.76
N ASP A 689 -24.97 8.50 3.11
CA ASP A 689 -25.49 9.86 2.86
C ASP A 689 -25.57 10.31 1.40
N ALA A 690 -25.50 9.39 0.45
CA ALA A 690 -25.78 9.70 -0.94
C ALA A 690 -27.18 10.33 -1.06
N GLN A 691 -27.29 11.42 -1.81
CA GLN A 691 -28.60 12.04 -2.04
C GLN A 691 -29.51 11.02 -2.77
N PRO A 692 -30.84 11.02 -2.54
CA PRO A 692 -31.74 10.07 -3.20
C PRO A 692 -31.68 10.08 -4.73
N ASP A 693 -31.25 11.19 -5.36
CA ASP A 693 -31.01 11.33 -6.79
C ASP A 693 -29.62 10.85 -7.25
N GLU A 694 -28.68 10.64 -6.33
CA GLU A 694 -27.36 10.04 -6.55
C GLU A 694 -27.40 8.50 -6.47
N ILE A 695 -28.40 7.95 -5.77
CA ILE A 695 -28.64 6.50 -5.70
C ILE A 695 -29.45 6.06 -6.92
N GLN A 696 -28.75 5.59 -7.96
CA GLN A 696 -29.41 4.99 -9.12
C GLN A 696 -30.15 3.71 -8.71
N GLU A 697 -31.37 3.53 -9.21
CA GLU A 697 -32.19 2.36 -8.92
C GLU A 697 -31.45 1.07 -9.34
N GLY A 698 -31.10 0.24 -8.35
CA GLY A 698 -30.34 -1.01 -8.56
C GLY A 698 -28.82 -0.88 -8.52
N VAL A 699 -28.26 0.30 -8.20
CA VAL A 699 -26.81 0.52 -8.04
C VAL A 699 -26.48 0.77 -6.57
N ASP A 700 -25.50 0.04 -6.05
CA ASP A 700 -25.05 0.19 -4.68
C ASP A 700 -24.14 1.40 -4.49
N THR A 701 -24.21 1.98 -3.30
CA THR A 701 -23.16 2.88 -2.82
C THR A 701 -21.85 2.09 -2.70
N MET A 702 -20.73 2.75 -2.87
CA MET A 702 -19.41 2.13 -2.81
C MET A 702 -19.17 1.43 -1.45
N LEU A 703 -19.73 1.97 -0.36
CA LEU A 703 -19.69 1.36 0.97
C LEU A 703 -20.45 0.02 1.05
N VAL A 704 -21.60 -0.10 0.36
CA VAL A 704 -22.37 -1.35 0.27
C VAL A 704 -21.71 -2.33 -0.70
N GLY A 705 -21.33 -1.85 -1.90
CA GLY A 705 -20.66 -2.67 -2.91
C GLY A 705 -19.29 -3.21 -2.48
N GLY A 706 -18.59 -2.52 -1.58
CA GLY A 706 -17.33 -2.95 -0.97
C GLY A 706 -17.48 -3.82 0.30
N SER A 707 -18.71 -4.22 0.66
CA SER A 707 -19.05 -4.96 1.89
C SER A 707 -18.73 -4.22 3.20
N GLY A 708 -18.37 -2.92 3.13
CA GLY A 708 -18.10 -2.10 4.31
C GLY A 708 -19.36 -1.89 5.14
N ALA A 709 -20.50 -1.64 4.48
CA ALA A 709 -21.80 -1.49 5.14
C ALA A 709 -22.20 -2.73 5.94
N ALA A 710 -22.03 -3.93 5.35
CA ALA A 710 -22.31 -5.22 6.00
C ALA A 710 -21.44 -5.42 7.26
N LYS A 711 -20.15 -5.09 7.18
CA LYS A 711 -19.23 -5.21 8.33
C LYS A 711 -19.56 -4.21 9.45
N THR A 712 -19.89 -2.97 9.09
CA THR A 712 -20.28 -1.94 10.05
C THR A 712 -21.56 -2.31 10.78
N ILE A 713 -22.62 -2.68 10.06
CA ILE A 713 -23.89 -3.05 10.68
C ILE A 713 -23.78 -4.34 11.48
N GLY A 714 -22.99 -5.32 10.98
CA GLY A 714 -22.75 -6.58 11.65
C GLY A 714 -22.08 -6.40 13.01
N SER A 715 -20.98 -5.62 13.04
CA SER A 715 -20.26 -5.34 14.29
C SER A 715 -21.06 -4.47 15.27
N LEU A 716 -21.84 -3.52 14.75
CA LEU A 716 -22.72 -2.68 15.56
C LEU A 716 -23.79 -3.52 16.28
N LEU A 717 -24.46 -4.42 15.56
CA LEU A 717 -25.47 -5.31 16.13
C LEU A 717 -24.85 -6.33 17.10
N GLN A 718 -23.66 -6.82 16.80
CA GLN A 718 -22.91 -7.69 17.71
C GLN A 718 -22.61 -6.99 19.04
N GLN A 719 -22.13 -5.74 18.99
CA GLN A 719 -21.88 -4.97 20.21
C GLN A 719 -23.19 -4.67 20.95
N LEU A 720 -24.25 -4.28 20.24
CA LEU A 720 -25.55 -4.02 20.87
C LEU A 720 -26.10 -5.27 21.59
N ALA A 721 -25.94 -6.46 20.99
CA ALA A 721 -26.32 -7.73 21.60
C ALA A 721 -25.46 -8.09 22.82
N ALA A 722 -24.15 -7.80 22.77
CA ALA A 722 -23.27 -8.00 23.91
C ALA A 722 -23.68 -7.14 25.13
N GLU A 723 -24.24 -5.95 24.88
CA GLU A 723 -24.58 -4.97 25.92
C GLU A 723 -26.03 -5.07 26.43
N LYS A 724 -27.00 -5.32 25.54
CA LYS A 724 -28.45 -5.34 25.85
C LYS A 724 -29.08 -6.73 25.76
N GLY A 725 -28.35 -7.72 25.27
CA GLY A 725 -28.85 -9.06 25.00
C GLY A 725 -29.50 -9.22 23.62
N GLU A 726 -29.55 -10.46 23.16
CA GLU A 726 -30.06 -10.84 21.84
C GLU A 726 -31.54 -10.48 21.64
N GLU A 727 -32.38 -10.69 22.65
CA GLU A 727 -33.83 -10.44 22.58
C GLU A 727 -34.14 -8.94 22.37
N ALA A 728 -33.53 -8.07 23.18
CA ALA A 728 -33.69 -6.62 23.07
C ALA A 728 -33.11 -6.09 21.74
N THR A 729 -31.98 -6.64 21.30
CA THR A 729 -31.36 -6.28 20.02
C THR A 729 -32.24 -6.68 18.84
N SER A 730 -32.85 -7.87 18.89
CA SER A 730 -33.80 -8.34 17.89
C SER A 730 -35.05 -7.46 17.83
N GLU A 731 -35.57 -7.00 18.96
CA GLU A 731 -36.75 -6.12 19.00
C GLU A 731 -36.44 -4.75 18.37
N VAL A 732 -35.32 -4.12 18.74
CA VAL A 732 -34.91 -2.81 18.22
C VAL A 732 -34.55 -2.91 16.74
N TRP A 733 -33.85 -3.97 16.31
CA TRP A 733 -33.58 -4.22 14.89
C TRP A 733 -34.87 -4.42 14.09
N GLY A 734 -35.80 -5.23 14.59
CA GLY A 734 -37.10 -5.46 13.95
C GLY A 734 -37.92 -4.18 13.80
N ALA A 735 -37.84 -3.26 14.76
CA ALA A 735 -38.52 -1.97 14.71
C ALA A 735 -37.99 -1.04 13.60
N THR A 736 -36.75 -1.24 13.10
CA THR A 736 -36.20 -0.46 11.98
C THR A 736 -36.89 -0.75 10.65
N GLY A 737 -37.46 -1.95 10.48
CA GLY A 737 -37.99 -2.44 9.20
C GLY A 737 -36.93 -2.73 8.12
N LEU A 738 -35.64 -2.63 8.45
CA LEU A 738 -34.54 -2.94 7.54
C LEU A 738 -34.21 -4.44 7.54
N HIS A 739 -33.66 -4.93 6.44
CA HIS A 739 -33.19 -6.31 6.31
C HIS A 739 -31.67 -6.34 6.21
N LEU A 740 -31.02 -7.29 6.88
CA LEU A 740 -29.54 -7.42 6.82
C LEU A 740 -29.02 -7.54 5.38
N ALA A 741 -29.78 -8.20 4.51
CA ALA A 741 -29.45 -8.35 3.09
C ALA A 741 -29.34 -7.00 2.35
N THR A 742 -29.96 -5.91 2.79
CA THR A 742 -29.83 -4.61 2.12
C THR A 742 -28.44 -3.98 2.28
N PHE A 743 -27.65 -4.46 3.24
CA PHE A 743 -26.28 -4.05 3.50
C PHE A 743 -25.24 -4.89 2.74
N LEU A 744 -25.66 -5.99 2.12
CA LEU A 744 -24.84 -6.79 1.22
C LEU A 744 -24.80 -6.16 -0.19
N PRO A 745 -23.71 -6.40 -0.94
CA PRO A 745 -23.64 -6.05 -2.35
C PRO A 745 -24.84 -6.61 -3.12
N ALA A 746 -25.28 -5.91 -4.17
CA ALA A 746 -26.48 -6.21 -4.94
C ALA A 746 -26.49 -7.64 -5.49
N GLY A 747 -25.31 -8.19 -5.83
CA GLY A 747 -25.14 -9.57 -6.29
C GLY A 747 -25.35 -10.63 -5.22
N ASP A 748 -25.25 -10.25 -3.94
CA ASP A 748 -25.24 -11.18 -2.80
C ASP A 748 -26.53 -11.09 -1.97
N ARG A 749 -27.44 -10.16 -2.27
CA ARG A 749 -28.66 -9.91 -1.48
C ARG A 749 -29.66 -11.07 -1.50
N GLU A 750 -29.71 -11.79 -2.61
CA GLU A 750 -30.55 -12.97 -2.79
C GLU A 750 -29.81 -14.27 -2.44
N ASP A 751 -28.52 -14.18 -2.09
CA ASP A 751 -27.70 -15.33 -1.71
C ASP A 751 -27.83 -15.61 -0.21
N GLU A 752 -28.62 -16.63 0.13
CA GLU A 752 -28.79 -17.09 1.51
C GLU A 752 -27.47 -17.53 2.15
N GLU A 753 -26.49 -18.00 1.38
CA GLU A 753 -25.17 -18.41 1.90
C GLU A 753 -24.37 -17.20 2.37
N GLU A 754 -24.37 -16.09 1.62
CA GLU A 754 -23.68 -14.85 2.00
C GLU A 754 -24.35 -14.16 3.20
N LEU A 755 -25.69 -14.16 3.27
CA LEU A 755 -26.40 -13.69 4.45
C LEU A 755 -26.06 -14.53 5.70
N ASN A 756 -25.97 -15.85 5.55
CA ASN A 756 -25.59 -16.73 6.65
C ASN A 756 -24.13 -16.53 7.07
N LYS A 757 -23.20 -16.32 6.13
CA LYS A 757 -21.80 -15.96 6.43
C LYS A 757 -21.72 -14.68 7.27
N LEU A 758 -22.49 -13.65 6.91
CA LEU A 758 -22.54 -12.40 7.68
C LEU A 758 -23.07 -12.64 9.10
N LYS A 759 -24.17 -13.39 9.23
CA LYS A 759 -24.74 -13.76 10.53
C LYS A 759 -23.76 -14.56 11.37
N GLU A 760 -23.05 -15.53 10.78
CA GLU A 760 -22.04 -16.33 11.48
C GLU A 760 -20.84 -15.50 11.93
N GLN A 761 -20.34 -14.63 11.04
CA GLN A 761 -19.19 -13.78 11.32
C GLN A 761 -19.39 -12.90 12.56
N PHE A 762 -20.59 -12.37 12.75
CA PHE A 762 -20.91 -11.44 13.84
C PHE A 762 -21.80 -12.04 14.93
N GLY A 763 -22.14 -13.32 14.86
CA GLY A 763 -22.98 -14.01 15.86
C GLY A 763 -24.44 -13.54 15.89
N LEU A 764 -25.02 -13.22 14.73
CA LEU A 764 -26.35 -12.63 14.58
C LEU A 764 -27.46 -13.65 14.25
N GLN A 765 -27.28 -14.94 14.58
CA GLN A 765 -28.26 -15.99 14.27
C GLN A 765 -29.59 -15.83 15.01
N PHE A 766 -29.61 -15.01 16.07
CA PHE A 766 -30.82 -14.70 16.84
C PHE A 766 -31.76 -13.71 16.15
N LEU A 767 -31.31 -13.01 15.10
CA LEU A 767 -32.16 -12.08 14.36
C LEU A 767 -33.17 -12.85 13.48
N PRO A 768 -34.42 -12.38 13.37
CA PRO A 768 -35.49 -13.10 12.68
C PRO A 768 -35.19 -13.27 11.19
N GLU A 769 -35.56 -14.43 10.64
CA GLU A 769 -35.50 -14.68 9.20
C GLU A 769 -36.45 -13.73 8.43
N PRO A 770 -36.10 -13.33 7.20
CA PRO A 770 -36.92 -12.41 6.43
C PRO A 770 -38.31 -13.03 6.16
N THR A 771 -39.34 -12.50 6.82
CA THR A 771 -40.72 -12.70 6.35
C THR A 771 -40.84 -12.04 4.98
N ALA A 772 -41.18 -12.84 3.97
CA ALA A 772 -41.26 -12.49 2.55
C ALA A 772 -41.60 -11.01 2.25
N LEU A 773 -40.76 -10.39 1.42
CA LEU A 773 -40.90 -9.06 0.84
C LEU A 773 -42.37 -8.75 0.49
N VAL A 774 -43.02 -7.90 1.29
CA VAL A 774 -44.15 -7.12 0.79
C VAL A 774 -43.53 -5.93 0.06
N PRO A 775 -43.73 -5.78 -1.26
CA PRO A 775 -43.25 -4.59 -1.95
C PRO A 775 -44.02 -3.38 -1.39
N ALA A 776 -43.31 -2.45 -0.75
CA ALA A 776 -43.86 -1.17 -0.34
C ALA A 776 -43.98 -0.26 -1.59
N PRO A 777 -45.00 0.62 -1.64
CA PRO A 777 -45.54 1.22 -2.87
C PRO A 777 -44.69 2.31 -3.52
#